data_AF-A0AAW6FP72-F1
#
_entry.id   AF-A0AAW6FP72-F1
#
_cell.length_a   1.000
_cell.length_b   1.000
_cell.length_c   1.000
_cell.angle_alpha   90.00
_cell.angle_beta   90.00
_cell.angle_gamma   90.00
#
_symmetry.space_group_name_H-M   'P 1'
#
loop_
_entity.id
_entity.type
_entity.pdbx_description
1 polymer ?
#
loop_
_entity_poly.entity_id
_entity_poly.type
_entity_poly.pdbx_seq_one_letter_code
_entity_poly.pdbx_strand_id
1 'polypeptide(L)'
;MRYILLLFLIITQMVFVFGYPAGESEEPIFSGRVAGTVSDTLQFPIREIRDNEIRQTIPSSALFLRQPSNIKDTIIYDPLTKRYVVASLIGGKYYYNRPFMETLQDLLKARSKMSLYEYNRRQIQEGNKYDFKSLVSDIQFLDKILSPIFGINKIRIEVQGSAELTLGVKTNKVDNPTLPIDMRKTTSLDFDEKIQFNIGGNIGDLVNLDWSYNTEATFDYDNILKLNYEGKEDDIVKKVEAGNVSLPLTGTLISGGQNLWGFRTDLQFGKLSMSSIFSQQKGESKVIQLEKGAEKQDFEVSALRYEANKHFFLSRFFRDQYDAALQNLPVVNSGVVITKIEVWVTNKSSRFDRARNIVAFTGLAENNVGDPSNPMFDAGLFPAVPGQVYPDNQSNRLYQTMVDHYAGIRDINQVSGILSQIGTGFNSGKDYEKLENARLLDPSEYILNEKLGYISLNAALNADEVLAVAYEYTVRGEIHTVGELTSNAPAAPSTLVVKMLRSTTQSPKMPTWDLMMKNVYNIGSYNLSAEDFVLDILYQNDKAGTKVNYLPAGDIDNKILLSVMNLDRLNTQLDAIPDGRFDYIEGITVYSNKGRIVFPVLEPFGGWLEKKINRPGVAGQYVYKDLYEKTQSEAEQNAEKNKFYLKGSYKSSSSSEISLGGQDIAQGSVKVLAGGVELTENIDYVVDYTMGTLKIMNQSLLEAGTPITIKSENRSMFGMQTKTLVGTHLDYKFNDKLNIGATVMHMSEKPLTHKVNLGEEPLSNTIWGLNATYNTESGFLTTLIDKLPFVHTKAKSHLTIDTEFARFQPGTARGAGGNAYLDDFEGSKISLDMKGITQWKLASTPQDNLFPEGKSDSLDYGYNRAKLAWYIVDPIFYRMSTATPSHIRADKEQRSNHFVREIRQTELFPDKDLAVGDVNIIPALSVAYYPTEKGPYNFTTDVDRDGKLRNPEKRWGGMMRSITTSDFETANVQYIEIWLMDPFVYDNRHKGGDVYFDLGNVSEDILKDGRKAFENGLPAGPDIRHVDTTRWGRVPGVQSITNGFDNNSQARRYQDVGLDGMNDEDERIFYAAYLETLRRTFGENSKVYREAWNDPAGDNYHFFRGSDYDALETPVLERYKQYNGTEGNSPTADMSPESYPTAATTLPDVEDINGDNTLNETEAFFRYHLELRPEKMKVGENFITNITTSSVELPNGSTEEIKWYQIKIPLSAHESDYGKISRCGDDQFCR
;
A
#
# COMPACT_ATOMS: atom_id res chain seq x y z
N MET A 1 12.42 22.86 53.52
CA MET A 1 12.49 23.78 52.36
C MET A 1 13.83 23.73 51.63
N ARG A 2 15.00 23.97 52.28
CA ARG A 2 16.33 23.86 51.63
C ARG A 2 16.64 22.48 51.02
N TYR A 3 16.25 21.39 51.68
CA TYR A 3 16.46 20.02 51.18
C TYR A 3 15.56 19.63 50.00
N ILE A 4 14.36 20.21 49.92
CA ILE A 4 13.41 20.02 48.81
C ILE A 4 13.89 20.75 47.57
N LEU A 5 14.41 21.97 47.73
CA LEU A 5 15.01 22.74 46.64
C LEU A 5 16.27 22.07 46.07
N LEU A 6 17.06 21.41 46.93
CA LEU A 6 18.26 20.67 46.54
C LEU A 6 17.91 19.37 45.79
N LEU A 7 16.90 18.62 46.27
CA LEU A 7 16.40 17.41 45.60
C LEU A 7 15.80 17.75 44.22
N PHE A 8 15.02 18.84 44.15
CA PHE A 8 14.48 19.36 42.90
C PHE A 8 15.59 19.79 41.93
N LEU A 9 16.64 20.48 42.42
CA LEU A 9 17.81 20.88 41.62
C LEU A 9 18.62 19.69 41.09
N ILE A 10 18.81 18.65 41.90
CA ILE A 10 19.55 17.43 41.52
C ILE A 10 18.75 16.62 40.48
N ILE A 11 17.43 16.50 40.65
CA ILE A 11 16.54 15.83 39.69
C ILE A 11 16.51 16.62 38.36
N THR A 12 16.43 17.95 38.40
CA THR A 12 16.52 18.76 37.18
C THR A 12 17.88 18.66 36.49
N GLN A 13 19.00 18.60 37.22
CA GLN A 13 20.31 18.46 36.58
C GLN A 13 20.56 17.07 35.99
N MET A 14 19.99 16.00 36.55
CA MET A 14 20.06 14.67 35.92
C MET A 14 19.26 14.60 34.61
N VAL A 15 18.12 15.30 34.52
CA VAL A 15 17.32 15.35 33.28
C VAL A 15 17.99 16.17 32.17
N PHE A 16 18.75 17.22 32.51
CA PHE A 16 19.44 18.06 31.52
C PHE A 16 20.70 17.41 30.90
N VAL A 17 21.29 16.38 31.52
CA VAL A 17 22.53 15.72 31.01
C VAL A 17 22.25 14.66 29.96
N PHE A 18 21.02 14.14 29.85
CA PHE A 18 20.64 13.11 28.87
C PHE A 18 19.82 13.64 27.67
N GLY A 19 19.71 14.97 27.53
CA GLY A 19 18.78 15.62 26.59
C GLY A 19 19.38 16.32 25.36
N TYR A 20 20.67 16.16 25.04
CA TYR A 20 21.26 16.77 23.82
C TYR A 20 21.64 15.71 22.78
N PRO A 21 21.15 15.81 21.53
CA PRO A 21 21.75 15.12 20.39
C PRO A 21 23.12 15.77 20.07
N ALA A 22 24.09 14.93 19.75
CA ALA A 22 25.44 15.36 19.38
C ALA A 22 25.43 16.17 18.07
N GLY A 23 25.96 17.39 18.11
CA GLY A 23 26.19 18.21 16.93
C GLY A 23 26.98 19.48 17.28
N GLU A 24 28.03 19.73 16.50
CA GLU A 24 28.84 20.96 16.42
C GLU A 24 29.97 21.16 17.46
N SER A 25 31.18 20.82 17.01
CA SER A 25 32.45 21.31 17.53
C SER A 25 32.91 22.53 16.73
N GLU A 26 33.05 23.68 17.38
CA GLU A 26 33.91 24.78 16.90
C GLU A 26 34.86 25.23 18.03
N GLU A 27 36.16 25.13 17.79
CA GLU A 27 37.20 25.79 18.59
C GLU A 27 37.50 27.19 18.03
N PRO A 28 37.96 28.12 18.90
CA PRO A 28 38.98 29.06 18.48
C PRO A 28 40.22 29.07 19.41
N ILE A 29 41.36 28.71 18.81
CA ILE A 29 42.68 29.35 18.81
C ILE A 29 43.15 30.17 20.05
N PHE A 30 44.25 29.68 20.65
CA PHE A 30 45.38 30.37 21.33
C PHE A 30 45.19 31.73 22.04
N SER A 31 45.58 31.81 23.33
CA SER A 31 46.74 32.63 23.78
C SER A 31 47.00 32.50 25.28
N GLY A 32 48.24 32.75 25.70
CA GLY A 32 48.56 33.02 27.13
C GLY A 32 49.85 32.43 27.68
N ARG A 33 51.02 32.87 27.21
CA ARG A 33 52.31 32.67 27.89
C ARG A 33 52.42 33.62 29.11
N VAL A 34 52.84 33.10 30.26
CA VAL A 34 53.67 33.85 31.21
C VAL A 34 54.78 32.92 31.72
N ALA A 35 56.01 33.24 31.36
CA ALA A 35 57.23 32.57 31.80
C ALA A 35 57.85 33.33 32.98
N GLY A 36 58.06 32.65 34.10
CA GLY A 36 58.97 33.09 35.16
C GLY A 36 60.29 32.31 35.04
N THR A 37 61.35 32.99 34.63
CA THR A 37 62.69 32.45 34.39
C THR A 37 63.54 32.45 35.66
N VAL A 38 64.11 31.31 36.02
CA VAL A 38 65.38 31.22 36.79
C VAL A 38 66.40 30.57 35.87
N SER A 39 67.56 31.20 35.68
CA SER A 39 68.55 30.83 34.67
C SER A 39 69.33 29.57 35.05
N ASP A 40 69.23 28.54 34.21
CA ASP A 40 70.11 27.37 34.22
C ASP A 40 71.41 27.70 33.47
N THR A 41 72.56 27.33 34.06
CA THR A 41 73.91 27.71 33.62
C THR A 41 74.54 26.72 32.63
N LEU A 42 73.77 25.77 32.10
CA LEU A 42 74.21 24.83 31.08
C LEU A 42 74.20 25.45 29.67
N GLN A 43 75.26 25.20 28.90
CA GLN A 43 75.46 25.71 27.54
C GLN A 43 74.42 25.18 26.52
N PHE A 44 73.73 24.09 26.85
CA PHE A 44 72.50 23.63 26.21
C PHE A 44 71.44 23.34 27.29
N PRO A 45 70.48 24.24 27.54
CA PRO A 45 69.45 24.01 28.55
C PRO A 45 68.48 22.91 28.09
N ILE A 46 68.41 21.81 28.84
CA ILE A 46 67.41 20.76 28.61
C ILE A 46 66.07 21.30 29.12
N ARG A 47 65.17 21.66 28.21
CA ARG A 47 63.80 22.10 28.57
C ARG A 47 62.93 20.87 28.85
N GLU A 48 62.92 20.41 30.11
CA GLU A 48 62.23 19.20 30.60
C GLU A 48 60.68 19.18 30.45
N ILE A 49 60.03 20.27 30.01
CA ILE A 49 58.56 20.35 30.04
C ILE A 49 57.90 19.57 28.88
N ARG A 50 58.51 19.52 27.69
CA ARG A 50 57.85 18.90 26.51
C ARG A 50 57.95 17.37 26.46
N ASP A 51 59.00 16.77 27.04
CA ASP A 51 59.17 15.31 27.01
C ASP A 51 58.32 14.57 28.06
N ASN A 52 57.92 15.27 29.14
CA ASN A 52 56.96 14.74 30.11
C ASN A 52 55.49 14.85 29.64
N GLU A 53 55.13 15.90 28.89
CA GLU A 53 53.79 16.04 28.30
C GLU A 53 53.53 14.98 27.20
N ILE A 54 54.53 14.67 26.38
CA ILE A 54 54.42 13.68 25.28
C ILE A 54 54.31 12.23 25.80
N ARG A 55 54.76 11.94 27.03
CA ARG A 55 54.77 10.57 27.58
C ARG A 55 53.67 10.27 28.61
N GLN A 56 52.99 11.27 29.17
CA GLN A 56 51.89 11.05 30.12
C GLN A 56 50.53 10.75 29.45
N THR A 57 50.41 10.81 28.12
CA THR A 57 49.09 10.76 27.44
C THR A 57 48.95 9.81 26.25
N ILE A 58 49.90 8.91 25.97
CA ILE A 58 49.77 7.97 24.85
C ILE A 58 49.86 6.51 25.34
N PRO A 59 48.75 5.76 25.41
CA PRO A 59 48.79 4.31 25.60
C PRO A 59 49.45 3.61 24.40
N SER A 60 50.10 2.47 24.62
CA SER A 60 50.73 1.68 23.55
C SER A 60 49.69 1.11 22.57
N SER A 61 49.61 1.70 21.37
CA SER A 61 48.91 1.16 20.20
C SER A 61 49.70 0.00 19.58
N ALA A 62 49.04 -0.87 18.80
CA ALA A 62 49.72 -1.89 17.97
C ALA A 62 50.67 -1.31 16.91
N LEU A 63 50.62 0.02 16.68
CA LEU A 63 51.51 0.78 15.81
C LEU A 63 52.84 1.21 16.49
N PHE A 64 53.03 1.02 17.80
CA PHE A 64 54.26 1.36 18.52
C PHE A 64 54.92 0.15 19.22
N LEU A 65 56.26 0.15 19.33
CA LEU A 65 57.04 -0.92 19.97
C LEU A 65 56.70 -1.08 21.46
N ARG A 66 56.56 -2.33 21.93
CA ARG A 66 56.30 -2.65 23.35
C ARG A 66 57.49 -2.28 24.24
N GLN A 67 57.19 -1.83 25.46
CA GLN A 67 58.23 -1.62 26.48
C GLN A 67 58.85 -2.98 26.88
N PRO A 68 60.20 -3.11 26.89
CA PRO A 68 60.89 -4.34 27.28
C PRO A 68 60.57 -4.80 28.70
N SER A 69 60.46 -6.12 28.92
CA SER A 69 60.09 -6.73 30.20
C SER A 69 61.08 -6.50 31.34
N ASN A 70 62.29 -6.04 31.02
CA ASN A 70 63.32 -5.68 31.98
C ASN A 70 63.17 -4.25 32.55
N ILE A 71 62.18 -3.46 32.12
CA ILE A 71 61.86 -2.16 32.71
C ILE A 71 60.66 -2.33 33.66
N LYS A 72 60.81 -1.94 34.93
CA LYS A 72 59.75 -2.05 35.95
C LYS A 72 59.60 -0.76 36.75
N ASP A 73 58.36 -0.36 36.97
CA ASP A 73 58.04 0.80 37.82
C ASP A 73 58.09 0.40 39.30
N THR A 74 58.70 1.24 40.12
CA THR A 74 58.81 1.11 41.57
C THR A 74 58.29 2.39 42.22
N ILE A 75 57.50 2.23 43.28
CA ILE A 75 56.87 3.34 44.00
C ILE A 75 57.40 3.33 45.42
N ILE A 76 57.97 4.44 45.86
CA ILE A 76 58.52 4.62 47.20
C ILE A 76 57.77 5.75 47.87
N TYR A 77 57.19 5.49 49.03
CA TYR A 77 56.52 6.53 49.82
C TYR A 77 57.54 7.34 50.61
N ASP A 78 57.50 8.67 50.49
CA ASP A 78 58.31 9.58 51.30
C ASP A 78 57.48 10.13 52.48
N PRO A 79 57.78 9.72 53.72
CA PRO A 79 57.01 10.12 54.90
C PRO A 79 57.20 11.59 55.30
N LEU A 80 58.25 12.28 54.85
CA LEU A 80 58.49 13.69 55.18
C LEU A 80 57.64 14.62 54.30
N THR A 81 57.55 14.32 52.99
CA THR A 81 56.80 15.13 52.03
C THR A 81 55.37 14.63 51.80
N LYS A 82 55.01 13.46 52.35
CA LYS A 82 53.71 12.76 52.16
C LYS A 82 53.37 12.51 50.69
N ARG A 83 54.38 12.34 49.85
CA ARG A 83 54.25 12.08 48.41
C ARG A 83 54.85 10.73 48.03
N TYR A 84 54.45 10.23 46.87
CA TYR A 84 54.93 8.96 46.31
C TYR A 84 55.93 9.25 45.21
N VAL A 85 57.15 8.76 45.36
CA VAL A 85 58.19 8.80 44.33
C VAL A 85 57.97 7.63 43.38
N VAL A 86 57.70 7.93 42.11
CA VAL A 86 57.55 6.94 41.03
C VAL A 86 58.85 6.90 40.23
N ALA A 87 59.46 5.72 40.10
CA ALA A 87 60.69 5.51 39.36
C ALA A 87 60.62 4.26 38.48
N SER A 88 60.99 4.36 37.20
CA SER A 88 61.12 3.20 36.32
C SER A 88 62.56 2.69 36.31
N LEU A 89 62.79 1.41 36.59
CA LEU A 89 64.12 0.80 36.70
C LEU A 89 64.35 -0.25 35.60
N ILE A 90 65.49 -0.18 34.91
CA ILE A 90 66.01 -1.26 34.05
C ILE A 90 66.72 -2.29 34.93
N GLY A 91 66.29 -3.55 34.86
CA GLY A 91 66.89 -4.68 35.57
C GLY A 91 66.88 -4.52 37.09
N GLY A 92 66.01 -3.65 37.63
CA GLY A 92 65.92 -3.32 39.06
C GLY A 92 67.12 -2.52 39.61
N LYS A 93 68.02 -2.01 38.77
CA LYS A 93 69.25 -1.32 39.22
C LYS A 93 69.46 0.07 38.64
N TYR A 94 69.09 0.30 37.38
CA TYR A 94 69.37 1.56 36.70
C TYR A 94 68.09 2.34 36.43
N TYR A 95 68.05 3.62 36.79
CA TYR A 95 66.93 4.49 36.45
C TYR A 95 66.79 4.60 34.93
N TYR A 96 65.64 4.14 34.42
CA TYR A 96 65.25 4.32 33.02
C TYR A 96 64.89 5.78 32.73
N ASN A 97 64.29 6.45 33.71
CA ASN A 97 63.85 7.83 33.67
C ASN A 97 64.08 8.51 35.03
N ARG A 98 64.00 9.85 35.05
CA ARG A 98 64.12 10.63 36.28
C ARG A 98 62.89 10.38 37.16
N PRO A 99 63.04 10.00 38.44
CA PRO A 99 61.91 9.83 39.35
C PRO A 99 61.14 11.14 39.55
N PHE A 100 59.82 11.04 39.68
CA PHE A 100 58.94 12.18 39.97
C PHE A 100 58.05 11.89 41.18
N MET A 101 57.60 12.95 41.85
CA MET A 101 56.81 12.87 43.09
C MET A 101 55.35 13.23 42.82
N GLU A 102 54.46 12.27 43.07
CA GLU A 102 53.01 12.41 42.92
C GLU A 102 52.32 12.47 44.30
N THR A 103 51.14 13.08 44.37
CA THR A 103 50.27 12.91 45.53
C THR A 103 49.60 11.52 45.48
N LEU A 104 49.09 11.03 46.61
CA LEU A 104 48.33 9.78 46.63
C LEU A 104 47.15 9.82 45.65
N GLN A 105 46.47 10.96 45.57
CA GLN A 105 45.28 11.12 44.75
C GLN A 105 45.61 11.07 43.25
N ASP A 106 46.71 11.71 42.84
CA ASP A 106 47.15 11.71 41.45
C ASP A 106 47.70 10.35 41.02
N LEU A 107 48.45 9.67 41.91
CA LEU A 107 48.93 8.31 41.69
C LEU A 107 47.78 7.31 41.50
N LEU A 108 46.74 7.39 42.34
CA LEU A 108 45.55 6.54 42.22
C LEU A 108 44.77 6.83 40.93
N LYS A 109 44.69 8.10 40.52
CA LYS A 109 44.04 8.51 39.28
C LYS A 109 44.79 8.02 38.03
N ALA A 110 46.12 8.04 38.04
CA ALA A 110 46.93 7.49 36.96
C ALA A 110 46.80 5.96 36.87
N ARG A 111 46.83 5.27 38.02
CA ARG A 111 46.76 3.81 38.08
C ARG A 111 45.38 3.26 37.70
N SER A 112 44.30 3.94 38.09
CA SER A 112 42.94 3.59 37.69
C SER A 112 42.75 3.71 36.19
N LYS A 113 43.19 4.82 35.56
CA LYS A 113 43.19 4.96 34.10
C LYS A 113 43.96 3.84 33.39
N MET A 114 45.14 3.48 33.89
CA MET A 114 45.96 2.44 33.29
C MET A 114 45.36 1.03 33.46
N SER A 115 44.75 0.76 34.62
CA SER A 115 44.01 -0.48 34.89
C SER A 115 42.80 -0.64 33.96
N LEU A 116 42.05 0.44 33.72
CA LEU A 116 40.90 0.45 32.81
C LEU A 116 41.34 0.15 31.37
N TYR A 117 42.46 0.73 30.96
CA TYR A 117 43.05 0.49 29.64
C TYR A 117 43.52 -0.96 29.46
N GLU A 118 44.27 -1.52 30.42
CA GLU A 118 44.71 -2.92 30.35
C GLU A 118 43.55 -3.90 30.39
N TYR A 119 42.50 -3.59 31.16
CA TYR A 119 41.25 -4.34 31.18
C TYR A 119 40.59 -4.34 29.80
N ASN A 120 40.31 -3.16 29.21
CA ASN A 120 39.73 -3.04 27.88
C ASN A 120 40.56 -3.78 26.81
N ARG A 121 41.89 -3.71 26.90
CA ARG A 121 42.80 -4.40 25.99
C ARG A 121 42.73 -5.93 26.09
N ARG A 122 42.60 -6.50 27.30
CA ARG A 122 42.42 -7.97 27.46
C ARG A 122 41.08 -8.42 26.88
N GLN A 123 40.04 -7.63 27.06
CA GLN A 123 38.70 -7.95 26.58
C GLN A 123 38.57 -7.89 25.04
N ILE A 124 39.30 -6.99 24.37
CA ILE A 124 39.42 -6.98 22.89
C ILE A 124 40.07 -8.28 22.36
N GLN A 125 40.99 -8.88 23.11
CA GLN A 125 41.64 -10.14 22.73
C GLN A 125 40.77 -11.39 22.98
N GLU A 126 39.78 -11.30 23.85
CA GLU A 126 38.92 -12.43 24.25
C GLU A 126 37.56 -12.48 23.52
N GLY A 127 37.30 -11.56 22.57
CA GLY A 127 36.14 -11.60 21.70
C GLY A 127 34.84 -11.07 22.34
N ASN A 128 34.68 -9.75 22.32
CA ASN A 128 33.41 -9.00 22.41
C ASN A 128 32.30 -9.60 23.30
N LYS A 129 32.57 -9.82 24.60
CA LYS A 129 31.53 -9.95 25.62
C LYS A 129 31.83 -8.98 26.76
N TYR A 130 31.15 -7.84 26.77
CA TYR A 130 31.17 -6.94 27.92
C TYR A 130 30.32 -7.55 29.05
N ASP A 131 30.95 -7.94 30.16
CA ASP A 131 30.22 -8.32 31.38
C ASP A 131 29.76 -7.04 32.09
N PHE A 132 28.45 -6.75 31.99
CA PHE A 132 27.78 -5.55 32.51
C PHE A 132 28.02 -5.33 34.02
N LYS A 133 28.41 -6.39 34.76
CA LYS A 133 28.71 -6.33 36.20
C LYS A 133 29.87 -5.41 36.56
N SER A 134 30.85 -5.21 35.67
CA SER A 134 32.01 -4.35 35.98
C SER A 134 31.73 -2.86 35.75
N LEU A 135 30.89 -2.51 34.79
CA LEU A 135 30.50 -1.12 34.48
C LEU A 135 29.72 -0.46 35.64
N VAL A 136 28.97 -1.27 36.39
CA VAL A 136 28.22 -0.87 37.59
C VAL A 136 29.14 -0.58 38.78
N SER A 137 30.36 -1.15 38.81
CA SER A 137 31.29 -0.96 39.93
C SER A 137 31.88 0.46 40.00
N ASP A 138 31.89 1.21 38.89
CA ASP A 138 32.32 2.61 38.83
C ASP A 138 31.20 3.62 39.17
N ILE A 139 29.95 3.18 39.32
CA ILE A 139 28.82 4.01 39.80
C ILE A 139 28.94 4.30 41.32
N GLN A 140 29.90 3.68 42.01
CA GLN A 140 30.23 3.91 43.42
C GLN A 140 30.69 5.34 43.76
N PHE A 141 30.90 6.23 42.77
CA PHE A 141 31.09 7.66 43.05
C PHE A 141 29.84 8.32 43.67
N LEU A 142 28.65 7.81 43.39
CA LEU A 142 27.39 8.32 43.96
C LEU A 142 27.29 8.11 45.48
N ASP A 143 28.05 7.14 46.03
CA ASP A 143 28.05 6.77 47.45
C ASP A 143 28.51 7.94 48.36
N LYS A 144 29.33 8.87 47.83
CA LYS A 144 29.79 10.07 48.55
C LYS A 144 28.90 11.30 48.41
N ILE A 145 28.06 11.37 47.38
CA ILE A 145 27.18 12.52 47.11
C ILE A 145 25.78 12.29 47.69
N LEU A 146 25.33 11.03 47.75
CA LEU A 146 23.97 10.65 48.14
C LEU A 146 23.84 10.22 49.62
N SER A 147 24.95 9.96 50.31
CA SER A 147 24.98 9.55 51.73
C SER A 147 24.28 10.50 52.71
N PRO A 148 24.24 11.83 52.52
CA PRO A 148 23.49 12.73 53.43
C PRO A 148 21.96 12.72 53.21
N ILE A 149 21.47 12.15 52.10
CA ILE A 149 20.07 12.27 51.66
C ILE A 149 19.33 10.94 51.78
N PHE A 150 20.01 9.80 51.63
CA PHE A 150 19.36 8.46 51.50
C PHE A 150 19.68 7.45 52.61
N GLY A 151 20.40 7.86 53.67
CA GLY A 151 20.71 7.02 54.83
C GLY A 151 22.03 6.26 54.70
N ILE A 152 22.53 5.79 55.84
CA ILE A 152 23.81 5.08 55.97
C ILE A 152 23.53 3.59 55.78
N ASN A 153 23.57 3.08 54.54
CA ASN A 153 24.00 1.72 54.17
C ASN A 153 23.81 1.41 52.67
N LYS A 154 24.60 0.43 52.22
CA LYS A 154 24.98 0.05 50.84
C LYS A 154 23.87 0.11 49.78
N ILE A 155 24.15 0.83 48.70
CA ILE A 155 23.49 0.71 47.39
C ILE A 155 23.60 -0.75 46.93
N ARG A 156 22.46 -1.43 46.73
CA ARG A 156 22.40 -2.79 46.16
C ARG A 156 21.68 -2.70 44.82
N ILE A 157 22.46 -2.65 43.74
CA ILE A 157 21.96 -2.67 42.37
C ILE A 157 22.35 -4.02 41.76
N GLU A 158 21.36 -4.74 41.26
CA GLU A 158 21.49 -5.99 40.52
C GLU A 158 21.19 -5.71 39.05
N VAL A 159 22.19 -5.90 38.20
CA VAL A 159 22.06 -5.71 36.75
C VAL A 159 22.16 -7.07 36.07
N GLN A 160 21.17 -7.38 35.24
CA GLN A 160 21.06 -8.61 34.46
C GLN A 160 20.79 -8.23 33.01
N GLY A 161 21.44 -8.88 32.04
CA GLY A 161 21.23 -8.55 30.63
C GLY A 161 22.45 -8.79 29.74
N SER A 162 22.34 -8.37 28.49
CA SER A 162 23.37 -8.38 27.47
C SER A 162 23.31 -7.11 26.62
N ALA A 163 24.48 -6.63 26.18
CA ALA A 163 24.57 -5.67 25.09
C ALA A 163 25.44 -6.27 23.99
N GLU A 164 24.91 -6.31 22.79
CA GLU A 164 25.58 -6.73 21.57
C GLU A 164 25.69 -5.55 20.61
N LEU A 165 26.86 -5.40 20.02
CA LEU A 165 27.15 -4.40 19.01
C LEU A 165 27.70 -5.11 17.78
N THR A 166 26.98 -5.00 16.67
CA THR A 166 27.40 -5.56 15.38
C THR A 166 27.88 -4.44 14.48
N LEU A 167 29.15 -4.53 14.06
CA LEU A 167 29.81 -3.64 13.12
C LEU A 167 30.20 -4.46 11.89
N GLY A 168 29.55 -4.21 10.76
CA GLY A 168 29.75 -4.92 9.51
C GLY A 168 29.89 -3.98 8.31
N VAL A 169 30.35 -4.51 7.19
CA VAL A 169 30.24 -3.86 5.88
C VAL A 169 29.38 -4.75 5.01
N LYS A 170 28.21 -4.25 4.60
CA LYS A 170 27.27 -4.98 3.76
C LYS A 170 27.43 -4.51 2.32
N THR A 171 27.72 -5.44 1.42
CA THR A 171 27.74 -5.18 -0.02
C THR A 171 26.63 -5.99 -0.68
N ASN A 172 25.64 -5.30 -1.23
CA ASN A 172 24.60 -5.91 -2.04
C ASN A 172 24.92 -5.68 -3.51
N LYS A 173 24.88 -6.76 -4.30
CA LYS A 173 25.01 -6.72 -5.76
C LYS A 173 23.75 -7.32 -6.36
N VAL A 174 23.08 -6.55 -7.22
CA VAL A 174 21.87 -6.96 -7.93
C VAL A 174 22.15 -6.82 -9.42
N ASP A 175 22.22 -7.95 -10.12
CA ASP A 175 22.46 -8.00 -11.57
C ASP A 175 21.14 -7.82 -12.36
N ASN A 176 20.36 -6.79 -12.00
CA ASN A 176 19.13 -6.44 -12.70
C ASN A 176 19.43 -5.38 -13.79
N PRO A 177 19.20 -5.68 -15.08
CA PRO A 177 19.47 -4.76 -16.19
C PRO A 177 18.65 -3.47 -16.17
N THR A 178 17.51 -3.44 -15.48
CA THR A 178 16.63 -2.26 -15.44
C THR A 178 17.13 -1.17 -14.49
N LEU A 179 18.04 -1.52 -13.57
CA LEU A 179 18.64 -0.56 -12.64
C LEU A 179 19.82 0.18 -13.31
N PRO A 180 20.01 1.47 -13.03
CA PRO A 180 21.24 2.18 -13.38
C PRO A 180 22.47 1.45 -12.84
N ILE A 181 23.56 1.49 -13.60
CA ILE A 181 24.76 0.68 -13.31
C ILE A 181 25.33 0.97 -11.91
N ASP A 182 25.34 2.24 -11.49
CA ASP A 182 25.85 2.64 -10.18
C ASP A 182 24.96 2.15 -9.01
N MET A 183 23.69 1.80 -9.28
CA MET A 183 22.74 1.28 -8.27
C MET A 183 22.76 -0.25 -8.17
N ARG A 184 23.38 -0.95 -9.12
CA ARG A 184 23.48 -2.42 -9.11
C ARG A 184 24.44 -2.94 -8.04
N LYS A 185 25.32 -2.10 -7.49
CA LYS A 185 26.23 -2.48 -6.40
C LYS A 185 26.28 -1.39 -5.34
N THR A 186 25.71 -1.66 -4.18
CA THR A 186 25.71 -0.75 -3.03
C THR A 186 26.51 -1.34 -1.89
N THR A 187 27.46 -0.57 -1.35
CA THR A 187 28.21 -0.93 -0.15
C THR A 187 27.85 0.06 0.97
N SER A 188 27.30 -0.43 2.07
CA SER A 188 26.96 0.35 3.25
C SER A 188 27.67 -0.19 4.50
N LEU A 189 27.93 0.69 5.46
CA LEU A 189 28.28 0.28 6.81
C LEU A 189 27.01 -0.27 7.47
N ASP A 190 27.13 -1.44 8.10
CA ASP A 190 26.05 -2.07 8.86
C ASP A 190 26.36 -1.92 10.35
N PHE A 191 25.51 -1.20 11.07
CA PHE A 191 25.67 -0.87 12.49
C PHE A 191 24.38 -1.22 13.22
N ASP A 192 24.45 -2.21 14.11
CA ASP A 192 23.30 -2.69 14.87
C ASP A 192 23.64 -2.79 16.37
N GLU A 193 22.78 -2.22 17.21
CA GLU A 193 22.93 -2.16 18.67
C GLU A 193 21.75 -2.90 19.34
N LYS A 194 22.07 -4.02 19.99
CA LYS A 194 21.10 -4.86 20.72
C LYS A 194 21.39 -4.81 22.20
N ILE A 195 20.74 -3.89 22.90
CA ILE A 195 20.91 -3.68 24.33
C ILE A 195 19.66 -4.19 25.03
N GLN A 196 19.80 -5.22 25.86
CA GLN A 196 18.74 -5.76 26.71
C GLN A 196 19.25 -5.86 28.14
N PHE A 197 18.72 -5.07 29.06
CA PHE A 197 19.04 -5.20 30.48
C PHE A 197 17.83 -4.98 31.38
N ASN A 198 17.94 -5.53 32.58
CA ASN A 198 17.08 -5.30 33.71
C ASN A 198 17.97 -4.94 34.91
N ILE A 199 17.73 -3.75 35.47
CA ILE A 199 18.41 -3.17 36.63
C ILE A 199 17.37 -3.10 37.74
N GLY A 200 17.51 -3.93 38.76
CA GLY A 200 16.70 -3.88 39.97
C GLY A 200 17.57 -3.55 41.17
N GLY A 201 17.12 -2.69 42.07
CA GLY A 201 17.93 -2.39 43.24
C GLY A 201 17.37 -1.41 44.24
N ASN A 202 17.88 -1.49 45.47
CA ASN A 202 17.54 -0.59 46.55
C ASN A 202 18.71 0.34 46.83
N ILE A 203 18.44 1.63 46.87
CA ILE A 203 19.39 2.68 47.27
C ILE A 203 19.06 3.05 48.72
N GLY A 204 19.79 2.44 49.66
CA GLY A 204 19.49 2.55 51.09
C GLY A 204 18.17 1.84 51.46
N ASP A 205 17.43 2.42 52.42
CA ASP A 205 16.16 1.86 52.93
C ASP A 205 14.91 2.54 52.33
N LEU A 206 15.09 3.57 51.49
CA LEU A 206 13.99 4.49 51.11
C LEU A 206 13.73 4.57 49.61
N VAL A 207 14.65 4.11 48.75
CA VAL A 207 14.53 4.23 47.29
C VAL A 207 14.67 2.86 46.63
N ASN A 208 13.72 2.54 45.78
CA ASN A 208 13.71 1.34 44.94
C ASN A 208 13.78 1.77 43.46
N LEU A 209 14.65 1.11 42.69
CA LEU A 209 14.83 1.31 41.26
C LEU A 209 14.52 0.01 40.53
N ASP A 210 13.59 0.07 39.60
CA ASP A 210 13.30 -0.98 38.62
C ASP A 210 13.43 -0.40 37.21
N TRP A 211 14.45 -0.79 36.46
CA TRP A 211 14.68 -0.32 35.10
C TRP A 211 14.93 -1.49 34.15
N SER A 212 13.96 -1.76 33.29
CA SER A 212 14.04 -2.70 32.18
C SER A 212 14.16 -1.91 30.87
N TYR A 213 15.15 -2.25 30.04
CA TYR A 213 15.36 -1.63 28.74
C TYR A 213 15.76 -2.69 27.72
N ASN A 214 15.11 -2.68 26.56
CA ASN A 214 15.39 -3.56 25.44
C ASN A 214 15.27 -2.75 24.14
N THR A 215 16.36 -2.67 23.36
CA THR A 215 16.34 -2.00 22.05
C THR A 215 15.61 -2.81 20.99
N GLU A 216 15.45 -4.13 21.20
CA GLU A 216 14.63 -5.00 20.37
C GLU A 216 13.20 -5.16 20.91
N ALA A 217 12.79 -4.33 21.88
CA ALA A 217 11.39 -4.30 22.29
C ALA A 217 10.52 -3.89 21.10
N THR A 218 9.55 -4.73 20.76
CA THR A 218 8.53 -4.39 19.76
C THR A 218 7.71 -3.16 20.19
N PHE A 219 7.62 -2.90 21.51
CA PHE A 219 6.81 -1.81 22.06
C PHE A 219 7.57 -0.96 23.08
N ASP A 220 7.40 0.36 22.99
CA ASP A 220 8.01 1.36 23.90
C ASP A 220 7.62 1.21 25.38
N TYR A 221 6.55 0.46 25.71
CA TYR A 221 6.14 0.21 27.10
C TYR A 221 6.86 -0.97 27.75
N ASP A 222 7.52 -1.84 26.99
CA ASP A 222 8.37 -2.91 27.54
C ASP A 222 9.63 -2.31 28.21
N ASN A 223 9.96 -1.08 27.81
CA ASN A 223 10.94 -0.24 28.46
C ASN A 223 10.32 0.42 29.69
N ILE A 224 10.48 -0.24 30.84
CA ILE A 224 9.97 0.21 32.13
C ILE A 224 11.09 0.92 32.88
N LEU A 225 10.84 2.14 33.34
CA LEU A 225 11.68 2.81 34.33
C LEU A 225 10.77 3.21 35.48
N LYS A 226 10.99 2.65 36.67
CA LYS A 226 10.25 3.01 37.88
C LYS A 226 11.23 3.30 38.99
N LEU A 227 11.26 4.55 39.42
CA LEU A 227 11.96 4.99 40.61
C LEU A 227 10.92 5.28 41.69
N ASN A 228 10.98 4.60 42.83
CA ASN A 228 10.03 4.76 43.92
C ASN A 228 10.76 5.14 45.20
N TYR A 229 10.44 6.31 45.76
CA TYR A 229 10.84 6.72 47.10
C TYR A 229 9.68 6.52 48.06
N GLU A 230 9.91 5.81 49.16
CA GLU A 230 8.93 5.58 50.23
C GLU A 230 9.43 6.22 51.53
N GLY A 231 8.66 7.17 52.05
CA GLY A 231 8.95 7.82 53.34
C GLY A 231 8.57 6.94 54.52
N LYS A 232 9.10 7.25 55.70
CA LYS A 232 8.80 6.53 56.94
C LYS A 232 7.39 6.88 57.46
N GLU A 233 6.92 6.15 58.46
CA GLU A 233 5.58 6.31 59.05
C GLU A 233 5.30 7.75 59.54
N ASP A 234 6.32 8.46 60.02
CA ASP A 234 6.20 9.85 60.52
C ASP A 234 6.44 10.93 59.45
N ASP A 235 6.82 10.56 58.21
CA ASP A 235 7.17 11.54 57.17
C ASP A 235 5.92 12.11 56.48
N ILE A 236 5.93 13.41 56.15
CA ILE A 236 4.86 14.07 55.38
C ILE A 236 4.84 13.55 53.94
N VAL A 237 6.01 13.33 53.34
CA VAL A 237 6.13 12.73 52.00
C VAL A 237 6.04 11.23 52.17
N LYS A 238 4.95 10.63 51.71
CA LYS A 238 4.74 9.18 51.79
C LYS A 238 5.35 8.46 50.61
N LYS A 239 5.17 9.01 49.41
CA LYS A 239 5.62 8.37 48.18
C LYS A 239 6.04 9.39 47.13
N VAL A 240 7.13 9.13 46.43
CA VAL A 240 7.48 9.85 45.19
C VAL A 240 7.86 8.81 44.15
N GLU A 241 7.09 8.73 43.07
CA GLU A 241 7.39 7.85 41.94
C GLU A 241 7.78 8.66 40.71
N ALA A 242 8.76 8.18 39.94
CA ALA A 242 9.16 8.74 38.67
C ALA A 242 9.31 7.64 37.60
N GLY A 243 8.95 7.96 36.36
CA GLY A 243 8.88 7.02 35.23
C GLY A 243 7.49 6.39 35.13
N ASN A 244 7.36 5.07 35.09
CA ASN A 244 6.07 4.37 35.04
C ASN A 244 5.32 4.51 36.37
N VAL A 245 4.23 5.27 36.36
CA VAL A 245 3.38 5.58 37.52
C VAL A 245 1.93 5.24 37.23
N SER A 246 1.14 5.04 38.28
CA SER A 246 -0.32 4.87 38.19
C SER A 246 -1.00 5.79 39.20
N LEU A 247 -2.25 6.18 38.93
CA LEU A 247 -3.09 6.94 39.86
C LEU A 247 -4.43 6.21 40.06
N PRO A 248 -4.47 5.13 40.86
CA PRO A 248 -5.75 4.52 41.20
C PRO A 248 -6.59 5.49 42.04
N LEU A 249 -7.82 5.75 41.60
CA LEU A 249 -8.82 6.53 42.32
C LEU A 249 -9.95 5.61 42.78
N THR A 250 -10.56 5.93 43.93
CA THR A 250 -11.62 5.12 44.55
C THR A 250 -13.01 5.36 43.93
N GLY A 251 -13.19 6.46 43.21
CA GLY A 251 -14.46 6.82 42.59
C GLY A 251 -14.75 6.08 41.27
N THR A 252 -16.02 6.03 40.92
CA THR A 252 -16.54 5.44 39.67
C THR A 252 -16.74 6.47 38.56
N LEU A 253 -16.99 7.74 38.89
CA LEU A 253 -17.17 8.84 37.93
C LEU A 253 -15.84 9.43 37.42
N ILE A 254 -14.79 9.40 38.24
CA ILE A 254 -13.45 9.87 37.88
C ILE A 254 -12.46 8.73 38.08
N SER A 255 -12.07 8.07 36.98
CA SER A 255 -11.02 7.04 36.97
C SER A 255 -9.67 7.67 36.68
N GLY A 256 -8.65 7.38 37.49
CA GLY A 256 -7.27 7.76 37.19
C GLY A 256 -6.58 6.71 36.31
N GLY A 257 -5.58 7.14 35.54
CA GLY A 257 -4.86 6.28 34.59
C GLY A 257 -3.91 5.29 35.28
N GLN A 258 -3.78 4.09 34.71
CA GLN A 258 -2.91 3.03 35.25
C GLN A 258 -1.55 2.96 34.54
N ASN A 259 -1.47 3.34 33.27
CA ASN A 259 -0.24 3.28 32.48
C ASN A 259 0.24 4.69 32.07
N LEU A 260 0.91 5.36 33.01
CA LEU A 260 1.36 6.74 32.86
C LEU A 260 2.88 6.81 32.97
N TRP A 261 3.53 7.66 32.19
CA TRP A 261 4.96 7.94 32.32
C TRP A 261 5.16 9.37 32.84
N GLY A 262 5.72 9.54 34.03
CA GLY A 262 5.94 10.87 34.61
C GLY A 262 6.23 10.81 36.11
N PHE A 263 5.71 11.78 36.85
CA PHE A 263 5.96 11.95 38.27
C PHE A 263 4.66 11.83 39.07
N ARG A 264 4.68 11.04 40.14
CA ARG A 264 3.62 10.97 41.14
C ARG A 264 4.18 11.33 42.52
N THR A 265 3.38 12.01 43.34
CA THR A 265 3.74 12.34 44.72
C THR A 265 2.54 12.15 45.62
N ASP A 266 2.72 11.38 46.70
CA ASP A 266 1.74 11.20 47.76
C ASP A 266 2.24 11.89 49.05
N LEU A 267 1.44 12.80 49.59
CA LEU A 267 1.68 13.55 50.81
C LEU A 267 0.60 13.25 51.84
N GLN A 268 0.95 13.17 53.11
CA GLN A 268 0.01 13.00 54.21
C GLN A 268 0.18 14.10 55.26
N PHE A 269 -0.86 14.90 55.45
CA PHE A 269 -0.99 15.95 56.46
C PHE A 269 -2.00 15.52 57.52
N GLY A 270 -1.57 14.64 58.44
CA GLY A 270 -2.44 14.07 59.46
C GLY A 270 -3.56 13.22 58.86
N LYS A 271 -4.80 13.73 58.88
CA LYS A 271 -5.99 13.07 58.32
C LYS A 271 -6.24 13.37 56.84
N LEU A 272 -5.50 14.32 56.26
CA LEU A 272 -5.57 14.68 54.85
C LEU A 272 -4.46 13.96 54.08
N SER A 273 -4.82 13.15 53.10
CA SER A 273 -3.91 12.59 52.10
C SER A 273 -4.05 13.36 50.79
N MET A 274 -2.94 13.61 50.10
CA MET A 274 -2.89 14.30 48.82
C MET A 274 -2.04 13.48 47.85
N SER A 275 -2.63 13.05 46.75
CA SER A 275 -1.93 12.37 45.65
C SER A 275 -1.94 13.28 44.44
N SER A 276 -0.77 13.59 43.88
CA SER A 276 -0.62 14.42 42.69
C SER A 276 0.18 13.72 41.61
N ILE A 277 -0.15 13.99 40.36
CA ILE A 277 0.48 13.40 39.19
C ILE A 277 0.76 14.46 38.12
N PHE A 278 1.90 14.35 37.47
CA PHE A 278 2.25 15.04 36.23
C PHE A 278 2.86 14.01 35.30
N SER A 279 2.13 13.59 34.28
CA SER A 279 2.52 12.47 33.45
C SER A 279 2.10 12.62 32.00
N GLN A 280 2.70 11.80 31.15
CA GLN A 280 2.23 11.50 29.82
C GLN A 280 1.44 10.18 29.87
N GLN A 281 0.20 10.20 29.38
CA GLN A 281 -0.63 9.02 29.28
C GLN A 281 -0.26 8.25 28.01
N LYS A 282 0.05 6.95 28.17
CA LYS A 282 0.43 6.04 27.07
C LYS A 282 -0.66 5.00 26.75
N GLY A 283 -1.79 5.01 27.45
CA GLY A 283 -2.92 4.10 27.27
C GLY A 283 -4.20 4.78 26.79
N GLU A 284 -5.09 4.02 26.16
CA GLU A 284 -6.40 4.43 25.67
C GLU A 284 -7.49 3.54 26.27
N SER A 285 -8.56 4.14 26.80
CA SER A 285 -9.66 3.39 27.42
C SER A 285 -10.71 2.99 26.38
N LYS A 286 -11.11 1.72 26.39
CA LYS A 286 -12.17 1.17 25.54
C LYS A 286 -13.32 0.63 26.39
N VAL A 287 -14.55 0.80 25.89
CA VAL A 287 -15.77 0.27 26.53
C VAL A 287 -16.53 -0.57 25.52
N ILE A 288 -16.85 -1.81 25.89
CA ILE A 288 -17.62 -2.78 25.10
C ILE A 288 -18.89 -3.10 25.86
N GLN A 289 -20.03 -3.13 25.18
CA GLN A 289 -21.32 -3.52 25.77
C GLN A 289 -21.83 -4.79 25.08
N LEU A 290 -22.23 -5.77 25.89
CA LEU A 290 -22.72 -7.06 25.45
C LEU A 290 -24.17 -7.24 25.90
N GLU A 291 -25.00 -7.80 25.03
CA GLU A 291 -26.38 -8.17 25.33
C GLU A 291 -26.59 -9.66 25.03
N LYS A 292 -27.01 -10.44 26.03
CA LYS A 292 -27.12 -11.92 25.94
C LYS A 292 -25.82 -12.62 25.49
N GLY A 293 -24.66 -12.14 25.93
CA GLY A 293 -23.38 -12.82 25.69
C GLY A 293 -22.74 -12.61 24.32
N ALA A 294 -23.28 -11.75 23.46
CA ALA A 294 -22.65 -11.33 22.21
C ALA A 294 -22.64 -9.80 22.09
N GLU A 295 -21.63 -9.28 21.40
CA GLU A 295 -21.59 -7.87 21.01
C GLU A 295 -22.62 -7.64 19.90
N LYS A 296 -23.52 -6.67 20.13
CA LYS A 296 -24.45 -6.20 19.11
C LYS A 296 -23.72 -5.14 18.28
N GLN A 297 -23.54 -5.42 16.99
CA GLN A 297 -22.86 -4.52 16.07
C GLN A 297 -23.90 -3.87 15.16
N ASP A 298 -23.91 -2.54 15.14
CA ASP A 298 -24.74 -1.76 14.24
C ASP A 298 -24.03 -1.60 12.89
N PHE A 299 -24.80 -1.61 11.80
CA PHE A 299 -24.30 -1.36 10.46
C PHE A 299 -25.19 -0.35 9.74
N GLU A 300 -24.57 0.43 8.85
CA GLU A 300 -25.27 1.31 7.93
C GLU A 300 -24.56 1.28 6.56
N VAL A 301 -25.29 0.90 5.52
CA VAL A 301 -24.77 0.77 4.15
C VAL A 301 -25.65 1.58 3.21
N SER A 302 -25.06 2.48 2.40
CA SER A 302 -25.82 3.19 1.37
C SER A 302 -26.28 2.21 0.26
N ALA A 303 -27.46 2.42 -0.30
CA ALA A 303 -27.94 1.69 -1.48
C ALA A 303 -27.01 1.86 -2.70
N LEU A 304 -26.20 2.92 -2.73
CA LEU A 304 -25.16 3.06 -3.75
C LEU A 304 -24.10 1.96 -3.66
N ARG A 305 -23.79 1.45 -2.46
CA ARG A 305 -22.70 0.50 -2.18
C ARG A 305 -23.12 -0.96 -2.41
N TYR A 306 -23.77 -1.26 -3.54
CA TYR A 306 -23.95 -2.65 -3.98
C TYR A 306 -22.60 -3.28 -4.36
N GLU A 307 -22.49 -4.61 -4.31
CA GLU A 307 -21.28 -5.32 -4.71
C GLU A 307 -21.18 -5.42 -6.25
N ALA A 308 -20.52 -4.45 -6.89
CA ALA A 308 -20.24 -4.46 -8.33
C ALA A 308 -19.27 -5.58 -8.75
N ASN A 309 -19.34 -6.01 -10.01
CA ASN A 309 -18.43 -6.98 -10.65
C ASN A 309 -18.27 -8.35 -9.93
N LYS A 310 -19.26 -8.75 -9.12
CA LYS A 310 -19.28 -10.05 -8.40
C LYS A 310 -20.46 -10.95 -8.71
N HIS A 311 -21.64 -10.37 -8.94
CA HIS A 311 -22.89 -11.11 -9.00
C HIS A 311 -23.50 -11.00 -10.39
N PHE A 312 -23.72 -12.13 -11.07
CA PHE A 312 -24.15 -12.15 -12.48
C PHE A 312 -25.23 -13.20 -12.73
N PHE A 313 -26.32 -12.80 -13.38
CA PHE A 313 -27.28 -13.73 -13.97
C PHE A 313 -26.65 -14.48 -15.14
N LEU A 314 -27.01 -15.75 -15.31
CA LEU A 314 -26.44 -16.59 -16.37
C LEU A 314 -27.02 -16.27 -17.77
N SER A 315 -28.19 -15.66 -17.83
CA SER A 315 -28.87 -15.25 -19.07
C SER A 315 -29.95 -14.22 -18.75
N ARG A 316 -30.50 -13.58 -19.80
CA ARG A 316 -31.60 -12.63 -19.62
C ARG A 316 -32.84 -13.28 -19.02
N PHE A 317 -33.13 -14.53 -19.42
CA PHE A 317 -34.28 -15.28 -18.91
C PHE A 317 -34.30 -15.35 -17.38
N PHE A 318 -33.15 -15.62 -16.74
CA PHE A 318 -33.05 -15.69 -15.29
C PHE A 318 -33.27 -14.34 -14.62
N ARG A 319 -32.71 -13.28 -15.20
CA ARG A 319 -32.90 -11.89 -14.75
C ARG A 319 -34.38 -11.50 -14.80
N ASP A 320 -35.04 -11.72 -15.93
CA ASP A 320 -36.42 -11.26 -16.15
C ASP A 320 -37.45 -12.10 -15.37
N GLN A 321 -37.11 -13.36 -15.05
CA GLN A 321 -37.93 -14.23 -14.20
C GLN A 321 -37.67 -14.03 -12.69
N TYR A 322 -36.62 -13.32 -12.29
CA TYR A 322 -36.17 -13.20 -10.89
C TYR A 322 -37.27 -12.74 -9.93
N ASP A 323 -37.92 -11.60 -10.23
CA ASP A 323 -39.00 -11.04 -9.42
C ASP A 323 -40.19 -12.00 -9.28
N ALA A 324 -40.55 -12.69 -10.37
CA ALA A 324 -41.66 -13.64 -10.40
C ALA A 324 -41.32 -14.94 -9.65
N ALA A 325 -40.08 -15.41 -9.75
CA ALA A 325 -39.61 -16.59 -9.04
C ALA A 325 -39.63 -16.38 -7.51
N LEU A 326 -39.41 -15.16 -7.04
CA LEU A 326 -39.38 -14.80 -5.60
C LEU A 326 -40.71 -14.22 -5.09
N GLN A 327 -41.77 -14.23 -5.90
CA GLN A 327 -43.07 -13.67 -5.51
C GLN A 327 -43.75 -14.41 -4.35
N ASN A 328 -43.38 -15.65 -3.99
CA ASN A 328 -44.00 -16.37 -2.87
C ASN A 328 -42.95 -17.03 -1.95
N LEU A 329 -42.08 -16.20 -1.34
CA LEU A 329 -41.19 -16.64 -0.28
C LEU A 329 -41.94 -17.44 0.81
N PRO A 330 -41.33 -18.48 1.42
CA PRO A 330 -39.95 -18.94 1.21
C PRO A 330 -39.76 -19.85 -0.02
N VAL A 331 -40.81 -20.14 -0.80
CA VAL A 331 -40.73 -21.07 -1.94
C VAL A 331 -40.32 -20.33 -3.22
N VAL A 332 -39.26 -20.82 -3.87
CA VAL A 332 -38.77 -20.29 -5.16
C VAL A 332 -39.53 -20.91 -6.33
N ASN A 333 -40.27 -20.10 -7.09
CA ASN A 333 -41.15 -20.51 -8.20
C ASN A 333 -40.49 -20.41 -9.59
N SER A 334 -39.29 -20.96 -9.78
CA SER A 334 -38.64 -20.96 -11.11
C SER A 334 -38.92 -22.24 -11.92
N GLY A 335 -39.02 -23.39 -11.25
CA GLY A 335 -39.08 -24.70 -11.92
C GLY A 335 -37.79 -25.10 -12.64
N VAL A 336 -36.71 -24.34 -12.44
CA VAL A 336 -35.38 -24.53 -13.01
C VAL A 336 -34.46 -25.15 -11.96
N VAL A 337 -33.61 -26.09 -12.39
CA VAL A 337 -32.46 -26.58 -11.62
C VAL A 337 -31.24 -26.68 -12.53
N ILE A 338 -30.19 -25.91 -12.25
CA ILE A 338 -28.90 -26.01 -12.93
C ILE A 338 -28.18 -27.28 -12.46
N THR A 339 -27.79 -28.13 -13.40
CA THR A 339 -27.20 -29.43 -13.12
C THR A 339 -25.68 -29.42 -13.28
N LYS A 340 -25.14 -28.60 -14.19
CA LYS A 340 -23.70 -28.39 -14.39
C LYS A 340 -23.42 -26.96 -14.81
N ILE A 341 -22.27 -26.44 -14.40
CA ILE A 341 -21.76 -25.14 -14.85
C ILE A 341 -20.23 -25.17 -14.90
N GLU A 342 -19.68 -24.53 -15.92
CA GLU A 342 -18.28 -24.16 -16.04
C GLU A 342 -18.19 -22.64 -16.16
N VAL A 343 -17.37 -22.02 -15.32
CA VAL A 343 -17.19 -20.56 -15.27
C VAL A 343 -15.76 -20.25 -15.71
N TRP A 344 -15.63 -19.46 -16.76
CA TRP A 344 -14.36 -19.11 -17.39
C TRP A 344 -14.06 -17.63 -17.17
N VAL A 345 -12.81 -17.33 -16.81
CA VAL A 345 -12.31 -15.97 -16.63
C VAL A 345 -10.98 -15.76 -17.35
N THR A 346 -10.65 -14.51 -17.66
CA THR A 346 -9.31 -14.12 -18.15
C THR A 346 -8.21 -14.60 -17.18
N ASN A 347 -7.10 -15.11 -17.72
CA ASN A 347 -6.08 -15.78 -16.92
C ASN A 347 -4.91 -14.86 -16.58
N LYS A 348 -5.11 -13.94 -15.64
CA LYS A 348 -4.03 -13.07 -15.13
C LYS A 348 -3.06 -13.75 -14.17
N SER A 349 -3.44 -14.91 -13.63
CA SER A 349 -2.65 -15.65 -12.64
C SER A 349 -1.67 -16.66 -13.25
N SER A 350 -1.61 -16.75 -14.57
CA SER A 350 -0.81 -17.75 -15.31
C SER A 350 -1.01 -19.19 -14.78
N ARG A 351 -2.28 -19.59 -14.56
CA ARG A 351 -2.66 -20.94 -14.11
C ARG A 351 -3.25 -21.74 -15.28
N PHE A 352 -2.58 -22.83 -15.66
CA PHE A 352 -2.90 -23.56 -16.91
C PHE A 352 -3.44 -24.98 -16.69
N ASP A 353 -3.67 -25.40 -15.44
CA ASP A 353 -4.02 -26.76 -15.05
C ASP A 353 -5.32 -27.29 -15.69
N ARG A 354 -6.23 -26.40 -16.13
CA ARG A 354 -7.43 -26.69 -16.94
C ARG A 354 -7.76 -25.58 -17.95
N ALA A 355 -6.76 -24.86 -18.42
CA ALA A 355 -6.99 -23.72 -19.31
C ALA A 355 -7.52 -24.15 -20.69
N ARG A 356 -8.39 -23.33 -21.28
CA ARG A 356 -8.96 -23.56 -22.62
C ARG A 356 -9.04 -22.27 -23.41
N ASN A 357 -8.91 -22.38 -24.73
CA ASN A 357 -9.30 -21.31 -25.64
C ASN A 357 -10.82 -21.21 -25.65
N ILE A 358 -11.35 -19.99 -25.52
CA ILE A 358 -12.80 -19.76 -25.59
C ILE A 358 -13.11 -18.57 -26.51
N VAL A 359 -14.25 -18.64 -27.21
CA VAL A 359 -14.93 -17.47 -27.78
C VAL A 359 -16.23 -17.30 -27.02
N ALA A 360 -16.32 -16.21 -26.28
CA ALA A 360 -17.49 -15.85 -25.49
C ALA A 360 -18.38 -14.93 -26.32
N PHE A 361 -19.67 -15.24 -26.43
CA PHE A 361 -20.63 -14.42 -27.17
C PHE A 361 -21.73 -13.86 -26.26
N THR A 362 -22.07 -12.60 -26.44
CA THR A 362 -23.16 -11.93 -25.70
C THR A 362 -24.51 -12.57 -25.99
N GLY A 363 -24.82 -12.74 -27.28
CA GLY A 363 -26.11 -13.24 -27.75
C GLY A 363 -26.27 -14.76 -27.70
N LEU A 364 -25.31 -15.53 -27.15
CA LEU A 364 -25.43 -16.98 -27.12
C LEU A 364 -26.62 -17.43 -26.29
N ALA A 365 -27.43 -18.32 -26.88
CA ALA A 365 -28.63 -18.91 -26.30
C ALA A 365 -29.71 -17.89 -25.84
N GLU A 366 -29.62 -16.65 -26.31
CA GLU A 366 -30.61 -15.61 -26.02
C GLU A 366 -31.77 -15.65 -27.01
N ASN A 367 -32.98 -15.43 -26.51
CA ASN A 367 -34.17 -15.23 -27.32
C ASN A 367 -34.81 -13.88 -26.98
N ASN A 368 -35.49 -13.28 -27.95
CA ASN A 368 -36.19 -12.00 -27.75
C ASN A 368 -37.50 -12.20 -26.96
N VAL A 369 -37.47 -12.85 -25.80
CA VAL A 369 -38.65 -12.97 -24.95
C VAL A 369 -38.99 -11.57 -24.40
N GLY A 370 -39.89 -10.88 -25.10
CA GLY A 370 -40.56 -9.68 -24.60
C GLY A 370 -40.20 -8.34 -25.26
N ASP A 371 -39.11 -8.21 -26.02
CA ASP A 371 -38.79 -6.96 -26.73
C ASP A 371 -37.89 -7.18 -27.97
N PRO A 372 -38.37 -6.91 -29.20
CA PRO A 372 -37.58 -6.98 -30.42
C PRO A 372 -36.47 -5.93 -30.55
N SER A 373 -36.47 -4.89 -29.70
CA SER A 373 -35.47 -3.82 -29.67
C SER A 373 -34.29 -4.08 -28.73
N ASN A 374 -34.24 -5.28 -28.13
CA ASN A 374 -33.22 -5.66 -27.14
C ASN A 374 -31.81 -5.72 -27.76
N PRO A 375 -30.81 -4.98 -27.21
CA PRO A 375 -29.46 -4.91 -27.76
C PRO A 375 -28.60 -6.15 -27.50
N MET A 376 -29.07 -7.14 -26.71
CA MET A 376 -28.27 -8.31 -26.32
C MET A 376 -28.00 -9.30 -27.45
N PHE A 377 -28.72 -9.15 -28.54
CA PHE A 377 -28.59 -9.99 -29.72
C PHE A 377 -29.16 -9.25 -30.94
N ASP A 378 -28.43 -9.23 -32.05
CA ASP A 378 -28.93 -8.68 -33.31
C ASP A 378 -29.81 -9.69 -34.04
N ALA A 379 -31.14 -9.50 -33.91
CA ALA A 379 -32.13 -10.34 -34.55
C ALA A 379 -32.09 -10.29 -36.09
N GLY A 380 -31.47 -9.26 -36.67
CA GLY A 380 -31.22 -9.17 -38.10
C GLY A 380 -30.12 -10.13 -38.57
N LEU A 381 -29.07 -10.32 -37.77
CA LEU A 381 -27.95 -11.21 -38.10
C LEU A 381 -28.23 -12.67 -37.76
N PHE A 382 -28.85 -12.97 -36.62
CA PHE A 382 -28.89 -14.34 -36.08
C PHE A 382 -30.26 -14.85 -35.63
N PRO A 383 -31.34 -14.70 -36.41
CA PRO A 383 -32.75 -14.72 -35.96
C PRO A 383 -33.13 -15.79 -34.92
N ALA A 384 -33.98 -15.38 -33.96
CA ALA A 384 -34.53 -16.26 -32.93
C ALA A 384 -35.40 -17.38 -33.54
N VAL A 385 -35.42 -18.54 -32.88
CA VAL A 385 -36.23 -19.70 -33.31
C VAL A 385 -37.62 -19.63 -32.64
N PRO A 386 -38.72 -19.55 -33.41
CA PRO A 386 -40.06 -19.47 -32.84
C PRO A 386 -40.40 -20.64 -31.92
N GLY A 387 -40.99 -20.35 -30.76
CA GLY A 387 -41.44 -21.36 -29.78
C GLY A 387 -40.38 -21.78 -28.76
N GLN A 388 -39.11 -21.39 -28.93
CA GLN A 388 -38.06 -21.61 -27.93
C GLN A 388 -38.06 -20.47 -26.92
N VAL A 389 -38.56 -20.73 -25.70
CA VAL A 389 -38.70 -19.73 -24.62
C VAL A 389 -37.55 -19.83 -23.60
N TYR A 390 -36.97 -21.00 -23.44
CA TYR A 390 -35.87 -21.22 -22.50
C TYR A 390 -34.50 -21.00 -23.19
N PRO A 391 -33.49 -20.48 -22.48
CA PRO A 391 -32.13 -20.37 -23.02
C PRO A 391 -31.56 -21.72 -23.42
N ASP A 392 -31.25 -21.89 -24.69
CA ASP A 392 -30.64 -23.08 -25.26
C ASP A 392 -29.78 -22.67 -26.47
N ASN A 393 -28.76 -23.46 -26.80
CA ASN A 393 -27.97 -23.26 -28.01
C ASN A 393 -28.82 -23.16 -29.29
N GLN A 394 -30.03 -23.72 -29.28
CA GLN A 394 -31.00 -23.66 -30.39
C GLN A 394 -32.00 -22.50 -30.30
N SER A 395 -31.95 -21.66 -29.27
CA SER A 395 -32.90 -20.54 -29.08
C SER A 395 -32.76 -19.45 -30.14
N ASN A 396 -31.57 -19.34 -30.73
CA ASN A 396 -31.29 -18.51 -31.91
C ASN A 396 -30.32 -19.23 -32.86
N ARG A 397 -30.02 -18.62 -34.01
CA ARG A 397 -29.13 -19.23 -35.01
C ARG A 397 -27.64 -18.96 -34.76
N LEU A 398 -27.25 -18.25 -33.70
CA LEU A 398 -25.85 -17.88 -33.45
C LEU A 398 -24.97 -19.11 -33.32
N TYR A 399 -25.27 -20.00 -32.36
CA TYR A 399 -24.47 -21.20 -32.09
C TYR A 399 -24.30 -22.07 -33.34
N GLN A 400 -25.42 -22.39 -34.01
CA GLN A 400 -25.38 -23.22 -35.21
C GLN A 400 -24.56 -22.56 -36.33
N THR A 401 -24.68 -21.25 -36.53
CA THR A 401 -23.91 -20.53 -37.55
C THR A 401 -22.41 -20.54 -37.22
N MET A 402 -22.05 -20.42 -35.95
CA MET A 402 -20.65 -20.46 -35.49
C MET A 402 -20.01 -21.84 -35.65
N VAL A 403 -20.77 -22.91 -35.42
CA VAL A 403 -20.25 -24.28 -35.52
C VAL A 403 -20.31 -24.84 -36.95
N ASP A 404 -21.32 -24.45 -37.75
CA ASP A 404 -21.52 -25.00 -39.10
C ASP A 404 -20.86 -24.13 -40.19
N HIS A 405 -21.11 -22.82 -40.20
CA HIS A 405 -20.67 -21.93 -41.28
C HIS A 405 -19.30 -21.31 -40.99
N TYR A 406 -19.06 -20.89 -39.75
CA TYR A 406 -17.82 -20.28 -39.30
C TYR A 406 -16.95 -21.24 -38.47
N ALA A 407 -16.97 -22.54 -38.80
CA ALA A 407 -16.26 -23.59 -38.06
C ALA A 407 -14.74 -23.33 -37.87
N GLY A 408 -14.14 -22.42 -38.65
CA GLY A 408 -12.75 -21.99 -38.47
C GLY A 408 -12.48 -21.29 -37.13
N ILE A 409 -13.49 -20.78 -36.41
CA ILE A 409 -13.32 -20.18 -35.06
C ILE A 409 -12.79 -21.18 -34.01
N ARG A 410 -12.77 -22.48 -34.35
CA ARG A 410 -12.15 -23.53 -33.54
C ARG A 410 -10.65 -23.36 -33.41
N ASP A 411 -10.02 -22.65 -34.34
CA ASP A 411 -8.67 -22.13 -34.16
C ASP A 411 -8.79 -20.67 -33.68
N ILE A 412 -8.34 -20.41 -32.45
CA ILE A 412 -8.41 -19.09 -31.82
C ILE A 412 -7.74 -18.00 -32.66
N ASN A 413 -6.72 -18.37 -33.43
CA ASN A 413 -5.98 -17.45 -34.30
C ASN A 413 -6.79 -16.98 -35.50
N GLN A 414 -7.79 -17.74 -35.94
CA GLN A 414 -8.63 -17.41 -37.09
C GLN A 414 -9.89 -16.62 -36.70
N VAL A 415 -10.18 -16.51 -35.39
CA VAL A 415 -11.42 -15.92 -34.87
C VAL A 415 -11.63 -14.49 -35.36
N SER A 416 -10.65 -13.61 -35.19
CA SER A 416 -10.77 -12.19 -35.56
C SER A 416 -10.98 -12.01 -37.07
N GLY A 417 -10.21 -12.74 -37.89
CA GLY A 417 -10.31 -12.70 -39.35
C GLY A 417 -11.62 -13.25 -39.90
N ILE A 418 -12.21 -14.26 -39.25
CA ILE A 418 -13.50 -14.85 -39.64
C ILE A 418 -14.67 -13.98 -39.17
N LEU A 419 -14.68 -13.61 -37.88
CA LEU A 419 -15.83 -12.91 -37.28
C LEU A 419 -16.00 -11.48 -37.79
N SER A 420 -14.90 -10.82 -38.18
CA SER A 420 -14.95 -9.50 -38.83
C SER A 420 -15.71 -9.48 -40.17
N GLN A 421 -15.92 -10.65 -40.80
CA GLN A 421 -16.64 -10.77 -42.07
C GLN A 421 -18.16 -10.86 -41.92
N ILE A 422 -18.68 -11.07 -40.70
CA ILE A 422 -20.09 -11.39 -40.42
C ILE A 422 -21.03 -10.20 -40.67
N GLY A 423 -20.49 -8.99 -40.85
CA GLY A 423 -21.23 -7.81 -41.30
C GLY A 423 -20.82 -6.55 -40.55
N THR A 424 -21.29 -5.39 -41.03
CA THR A 424 -21.06 -4.10 -40.39
C THR A 424 -21.90 -3.99 -39.10
N GLY A 425 -21.41 -4.55 -38.00
CA GLY A 425 -22.15 -4.54 -36.73
C GLY A 425 -21.73 -5.57 -35.69
N PHE A 426 -20.99 -6.62 -36.08
CA PHE A 426 -20.51 -7.67 -35.18
C PHE A 426 -19.06 -7.41 -34.77
N ASN A 427 -18.85 -6.89 -33.56
CA ASN A 427 -17.55 -6.37 -33.12
C ASN A 427 -17.02 -7.08 -31.86
N SER A 428 -15.70 -7.22 -31.79
CA SER A 428 -14.98 -7.61 -30.56
C SER A 428 -15.25 -6.60 -29.44
N GLY A 429 -15.25 -7.05 -28.18
CA GLY A 429 -15.56 -6.22 -27.02
C GLY A 429 -17.06 -5.95 -26.80
N LYS A 430 -17.92 -6.14 -27.79
CA LYS A 430 -19.37 -5.94 -27.66
C LYS A 430 -20.16 -7.22 -27.87
N ASP A 431 -19.95 -7.87 -29.01
CA ASP A 431 -20.75 -9.01 -29.45
C ASP A 431 -20.06 -10.34 -29.16
N TYR A 432 -18.72 -10.33 -29.17
CA TYR A 432 -17.87 -11.45 -28.77
C TYR A 432 -16.57 -10.99 -28.12
N GLU A 433 -15.94 -11.91 -27.39
CA GLU A 433 -14.57 -11.82 -26.87
C GLU A 433 -13.87 -13.14 -27.15
N LYS A 434 -12.60 -13.09 -27.57
CA LYS A 434 -11.74 -14.28 -27.63
C LYS A 434 -10.80 -14.26 -26.43
N LEU A 435 -10.60 -15.40 -25.79
CA LEU A 435 -9.60 -15.56 -24.72
C LEU A 435 -8.76 -16.79 -25.00
N GLU A 436 -7.45 -16.60 -24.98
CA GLU A 436 -6.49 -17.70 -25.01
C GLU A 436 -6.20 -18.14 -23.58
N ASN A 437 -6.13 -19.46 -23.35
CA ASN A 437 -5.84 -20.03 -22.03
C ASN A 437 -6.73 -19.50 -20.89
N ALA A 438 -8.02 -19.27 -21.17
CA ALA A 438 -8.99 -18.86 -20.16
C ALA A 438 -9.00 -19.87 -19.00
N ARG A 439 -9.08 -19.33 -17.78
CA ARG A 439 -9.04 -20.12 -16.55
C ARG A 439 -10.43 -20.59 -16.19
N LEU A 440 -10.58 -21.89 -15.97
CA LEU A 440 -11.76 -22.46 -15.32
C LEU A 440 -11.71 -22.16 -13.82
N LEU A 441 -12.74 -21.49 -13.28
CA LEU A 441 -12.87 -21.27 -11.85
C LEU A 441 -13.26 -22.55 -11.13
N ASP A 442 -12.64 -22.79 -9.98
CA ASP A 442 -13.04 -23.87 -9.10
C ASP A 442 -14.41 -23.58 -8.47
N PRO A 443 -15.24 -24.61 -8.20
CA PRO A 443 -16.53 -24.42 -7.50
C PRO A 443 -16.41 -23.79 -6.11
N SER A 444 -15.21 -23.77 -5.50
CA SER A 444 -14.96 -23.07 -4.24
C SER A 444 -14.76 -21.56 -4.41
N GLU A 445 -14.56 -21.07 -5.63
CA GLU A 445 -14.29 -19.66 -5.96
C GLU A 445 -15.57 -18.84 -6.22
N TYR A 446 -16.71 -19.52 -6.36
CA TYR A 446 -18.02 -18.89 -6.58
C TYR A 446 -19.14 -19.64 -5.87
N ILE A 447 -20.29 -18.98 -5.72
CA ILE A 447 -21.54 -19.56 -5.24
C ILE A 447 -22.52 -19.57 -6.41
N LEU A 448 -23.12 -20.73 -6.68
CA LEU A 448 -24.17 -20.89 -7.67
C LEU A 448 -25.54 -20.93 -7.00
N ASN A 449 -26.48 -20.10 -7.45
CA ASN A 449 -27.89 -20.30 -7.13
C ASN A 449 -28.56 -21.12 -8.25
N GLU A 450 -28.65 -22.43 -8.03
CA GLU A 450 -29.15 -23.39 -9.03
C GLU A 450 -30.59 -23.16 -9.47
N LYS A 451 -31.40 -22.49 -8.63
CA LYS A 451 -32.83 -22.26 -8.90
C LYS A 451 -33.12 -20.92 -9.55
N LEU A 452 -32.36 -19.89 -9.18
CA LEU A 452 -32.53 -18.52 -9.69
C LEU A 452 -31.61 -18.20 -10.87
N GLY A 453 -30.59 -19.01 -11.11
CA GLY A 453 -29.72 -18.89 -12.28
C GLY A 453 -28.80 -17.67 -12.27
N TYR A 454 -28.09 -17.49 -11.15
CA TYR A 454 -27.00 -16.52 -11.04
C TYR A 454 -25.79 -17.12 -10.33
N ILE A 455 -24.62 -16.54 -10.58
CA ILE A 455 -23.37 -16.82 -9.90
C ILE A 455 -22.93 -15.61 -9.07
N SER A 456 -22.28 -15.89 -7.95
CA SER A 456 -21.72 -14.91 -7.03
C SER A 456 -20.27 -15.24 -6.76
N LEU A 457 -19.36 -14.44 -7.28
CA LEU A 457 -17.92 -14.63 -7.13
C LEU A 457 -17.47 -14.27 -5.71
N ASN A 458 -16.45 -14.97 -5.22
CA ASN A 458 -15.84 -14.64 -3.92
C ASN A 458 -15.00 -13.35 -3.98
N ALA A 459 -14.38 -13.08 -5.12
CA ALA A 459 -13.65 -11.84 -5.41
C ALA A 459 -14.34 -11.07 -6.54
N ALA A 460 -14.21 -9.73 -6.53
CA ALA A 460 -14.64 -8.92 -7.66
C ALA A 460 -13.66 -9.11 -8.82
N LEU A 461 -14.20 -9.16 -10.04
CA LEU A 461 -13.40 -9.16 -11.25
C LEU A 461 -12.80 -7.78 -11.51
N ASN A 462 -11.59 -7.73 -12.03
CA ASN A 462 -10.94 -6.48 -12.47
C ASN A 462 -11.72 -5.83 -13.63
N ALA A 463 -11.49 -4.54 -13.93
CA ALA A 463 -12.23 -3.82 -14.97
C ALA A 463 -12.10 -4.49 -16.35
N ASP A 464 -10.92 -5.03 -16.63
CA ASP A 464 -10.47 -5.63 -17.89
C ASP A 464 -10.63 -7.16 -17.98
N GLU A 465 -11.27 -7.80 -17.01
CA GLU A 465 -11.50 -9.24 -17.03
C GLU A 465 -12.82 -9.61 -17.70
N VAL A 466 -12.76 -10.59 -18.61
CA VAL A 466 -13.92 -11.21 -19.23
C VAL A 466 -14.44 -12.33 -18.33
N LEU A 467 -15.78 -12.42 -18.22
CA LEU A 467 -16.47 -13.51 -17.54
C LEU A 467 -17.38 -14.23 -18.53
N ALA A 468 -17.22 -15.54 -18.64
CA ALA A 468 -18.02 -16.39 -19.50
C ALA A 468 -18.46 -17.68 -18.80
N VAL A 469 -19.53 -18.28 -19.29
CA VAL A 469 -20.12 -19.50 -18.72
C VAL A 469 -20.59 -20.47 -19.81
N ALA A 470 -20.53 -21.75 -19.48
CA ALA A 470 -21.27 -22.81 -20.16
C ALA A 470 -22.00 -23.64 -19.11
N TYR A 471 -23.25 -24.01 -19.35
CA TYR A 471 -24.06 -24.70 -18.35
C TYR A 471 -25.15 -25.60 -18.94
N GLU A 472 -25.55 -26.59 -18.14
CA GLU A 472 -26.70 -27.46 -18.37
C GLU A 472 -27.71 -27.24 -17.24
N TYR A 473 -28.99 -27.19 -17.58
CA TYR A 473 -30.05 -27.07 -16.60
C TYR A 473 -31.29 -27.84 -17.03
N THR A 474 -32.18 -28.08 -16.08
CA THR A 474 -33.43 -28.80 -16.31
C THR A 474 -34.62 -27.90 -16.03
N VAL A 475 -35.62 -27.96 -16.91
CA VAL A 475 -36.93 -27.33 -16.70
C VAL A 475 -38.00 -28.37 -16.94
N ARG A 476 -38.79 -28.69 -15.92
CA ARG A 476 -39.87 -29.70 -16.00
C ARG A 476 -39.42 -31.08 -16.55
N GLY A 477 -38.15 -31.43 -16.34
CA GLY A 477 -37.56 -32.71 -16.77
C GLY A 477 -36.88 -32.70 -18.14
N GLU A 478 -36.95 -31.59 -18.89
CA GLU A 478 -36.20 -31.40 -20.14
C GLU A 478 -34.85 -30.75 -19.87
N ILE A 479 -33.78 -31.25 -20.51
CA ILE A 479 -32.42 -30.72 -20.39
C ILE A 479 -32.21 -29.66 -21.46
N HIS A 480 -31.72 -28.50 -21.04
CA HIS A 480 -31.30 -27.40 -21.91
C HIS A 480 -29.81 -27.13 -21.71
N THR A 481 -29.12 -26.80 -22.80
CA THR A 481 -27.67 -26.57 -22.81
C THR A 481 -27.34 -25.22 -23.40
N VAL A 482 -26.48 -24.46 -22.71
CA VAL A 482 -25.97 -23.16 -23.15
C VAL A 482 -24.45 -23.18 -23.20
N GLY A 483 -23.90 -22.92 -24.38
CA GLY A 483 -22.48 -23.08 -24.67
C GLY A 483 -22.05 -24.54 -24.77
N GLU A 484 -20.73 -24.74 -24.74
CA GLU A 484 -20.09 -26.05 -24.78
C GLU A 484 -19.36 -26.30 -23.46
N LEU A 485 -19.63 -27.44 -22.84
CA LEU A 485 -18.93 -27.89 -21.65
C LEU A 485 -17.69 -28.69 -22.07
N THR A 486 -16.63 -28.69 -21.26
CA THR A 486 -15.43 -29.47 -21.57
C THR A 486 -15.71 -30.96 -21.78
N SER A 487 -16.76 -31.49 -21.13
CA SER A 487 -17.18 -32.89 -21.25
C SER A 487 -17.77 -33.29 -22.61
N ASN A 488 -18.31 -32.34 -23.38
CA ASN A 488 -18.97 -32.60 -24.67
C ASN A 488 -18.36 -31.81 -25.84
N ALA A 489 -17.24 -31.13 -25.62
CA ALA A 489 -16.58 -30.28 -26.59
C ALA A 489 -15.41 -30.95 -27.32
N PRO A 490 -14.93 -30.38 -28.45
CA PRO A 490 -13.71 -30.83 -29.13
C PRO A 490 -12.49 -30.79 -28.20
N ALA A 491 -11.49 -31.65 -28.46
CA ALA A 491 -10.25 -31.69 -27.68
C ALA A 491 -9.44 -30.39 -27.83
N ALA A 492 -8.75 -29.98 -26.77
CA ALA A 492 -7.80 -28.88 -26.81
C ALA A 492 -6.72 -29.13 -27.88
N PRO A 493 -6.23 -28.10 -28.60
CA PRO A 493 -6.36 -26.66 -28.34
C PRO A 493 -7.61 -26.01 -28.96
N SER A 494 -8.57 -26.80 -29.47
CA SER A 494 -9.78 -26.27 -30.12
C SER A 494 -10.58 -25.34 -29.18
N THR A 495 -11.00 -24.21 -29.73
CA THR A 495 -11.76 -23.16 -29.03
C THR A 495 -13.18 -23.61 -28.67
N LEU A 496 -13.61 -23.31 -27.45
CA LEU A 496 -14.97 -23.52 -26.96
C LEU A 496 -15.87 -22.33 -27.28
N VAL A 497 -17.12 -22.60 -27.64
CA VAL A 497 -18.16 -21.56 -27.78
C VAL A 497 -18.93 -21.44 -26.48
N VAL A 498 -18.82 -20.29 -25.82
CA VAL A 498 -19.40 -20.06 -24.48
C VAL A 498 -20.20 -18.75 -24.42
N LYS A 499 -21.03 -18.61 -23.39
CA LYS A 499 -21.85 -17.41 -23.20
C LYS A 499 -21.07 -16.37 -22.41
N MET A 500 -21.03 -15.13 -22.90
CA MET A 500 -20.41 -14.02 -22.19
C MET A 500 -21.38 -13.39 -21.19
N LEU A 501 -20.91 -13.17 -19.96
CA LEU A 501 -21.63 -12.43 -18.91
C LEU A 501 -21.05 -11.02 -18.72
N ARG A 502 -19.76 -10.83 -19.03
CA ARG A 502 -19.05 -9.55 -18.97
C ARG A 502 -17.89 -9.53 -19.98
N SER A 503 -17.68 -8.41 -20.67
CA SER A 503 -16.55 -8.15 -21.59
C SER A 503 -15.47 -7.29 -20.92
N THR A 504 -14.32 -7.16 -21.58
CA THR A 504 -13.26 -6.17 -21.30
C THR A 504 -13.74 -4.71 -21.38
N THR A 505 -14.84 -4.44 -22.11
CA THR A 505 -15.49 -3.13 -22.12
C THR A 505 -16.85 -3.21 -21.44
N GLN A 506 -17.03 -2.46 -20.35
CA GLN A 506 -18.24 -2.46 -19.55
C GLN A 506 -18.81 -1.03 -19.47
N SER A 507 -19.91 -0.81 -20.18
CA SER A 507 -20.67 0.44 -20.16
C SER A 507 -22.15 0.14 -19.92
N PRO A 508 -22.94 1.05 -19.31
CA PRO A 508 -24.39 0.88 -19.21
C PRO A 508 -25.10 0.71 -20.56
N LYS A 509 -24.46 1.09 -21.67
CA LYS A 509 -24.96 0.85 -23.03
C LYS A 509 -24.71 -0.58 -23.52
N MET A 510 -23.81 -1.33 -22.87
CA MET A 510 -23.50 -2.70 -23.25
C MET A 510 -24.59 -3.65 -22.77
N PRO A 511 -24.93 -4.68 -23.56
CA PRO A 511 -26.00 -5.59 -23.17
C PRO A 511 -25.69 -6.45 -21.95
N THR A 512 -24.41 -6.73 -21.69
CA THR A 512 -23.92 -7.45 -20.51
C THR A 512 -24.13 -6.68 -19.20
N TRP A 513 -24.33 -5.36 -19.25
CA TRP A 513 -24.53 -4.51 -18.07
C TRP A 513 -25.71 -4.96 -17.20
N ASP A 514 -26.77 -5.41 -17.87
CA ASP A 514 -28.01 -5.85 -17.24
C ASP A 514 -27.90 -7.22 -16.58
N LEU A 515 -26.92 -8.04 -16.98
CA LEU A 515 -26.67 -9.35 -16.37
C LEU A 515 -26.00 -9.20 -15.00
N MET A 516 -25.32 -8.08 -14.74
CA MET A 516 -24.76 -7.77 -13.43
C MET A 516 -25.86 -7.40 -12.43
N MET A 517 -25.93 -8.13 -11.33
CA MET A 517 -26.88 -7.90 -10.24
C MET A 517 -26.45 -6.68 -9.41
N LYS A 518 -27.40 -5.76 -9.18
CA LYS A 518 -27.19 -4.50 -8.43
C LYS A 518 -28.06 -4.42 -7.18
N ASN A 519 -28.40 -5.59 -6.64
CA ASN A 519 -29.35 -5.78 -5.54
C ASN A 519 -28.78 -6.63 -4.40
N VAL A 520 -27.45 -6.78 -4.36
CA VAL A 520 -26.70 -7.52 -3.34
C VAL A 520 -25.77 -6.57 -2.60
N TYR A 521 -25.86 -6.56 -1.26
CA TYR A 521 -25.16 -5.64 -0.38
C TYR A 521 -24.35 -6.41 0.65
N ASN A 522 -23.09 -6.02 0.86
CA ASN A 522 -22.24 -6.56 1.90
C ASN A 522 -22.28 -5.64 3.13
N ILE A 523 -22.62 -6.20 4.30
CA ILE A 523 -22.69 -5.44 5.56
C ILE A 523 -21.39 -5.48 6.37
N GLY A 524 -20.32 -6.07 5.81
CA GLY A 524 -18.95 -6.00 6.33
C GLY A 524 -18.59 -7.04 7.39
N SER A 525 -19.46 -8.03 7.65
CA SER A 525 -19.27 -9.02 8.72
C SER A 525 -19.54 -10.45 8.28
N TYR A 526 -18.69 -11.38 8.70
CA TYR A 526 -18.82 -12.80 8.40
C TYR A 526 -19.51 -13.53 9.56
N ASN A 527 -20.33 -14.53 9.25
CA ASN A 527 -21.04 -15.39 10.21
C ASN A 527 -22.13 -14.66 11.03
N LEU A 528 -23.09 -14.08 10.31
CA LEU A 528 -24.27 -13.47 10.89
C LEU A 528 -25.14 -14.50 11.63
N SER A 529 -25.63 -14.16 12.81
CA SER A 529 -26.70 -14.90 13.49
C SER A 529 -28.06 -14.38 13.03
N ALA A 530 -29.01 -15.28 12.79
CA ALA A 530 -30.41 -14.93 12.56
C ALA A 530 -31.08 -14.37 13.83
N GLU A 531 -30.58 -14.73 15.01
CA GLU A 531 -31.13 -14.25 16.28
C GLU A 531 -30.79 -12.77 16.50
N ASP A 532 -31.81 -11.97 16.84
CA ASP A 532 -31.72 -10.54 17.06
C ASP A 532 -31.15 -9.75 15.84
N PHE A 533 -31.18 -10.34 14.64
CA PHE A 533 -30.89 -9.62 13.40
C PHE A 533 -32.00 -8.62 13.10
N VAL A 534 -31.61 -7.36 12.90
CA VAL A 534 -32.52 -6.28 12.53
C VAL A 534 -31.95 -5.61 11.28
N LEU A 535 -32.80 -5.44 10.27
CA LEU A 535 -32.50 -4.65 9.08
C LEU A 535 -33.72 -3.79 8.73
N ASP A 536 -33.47 -2.50 8.55
CA ASP A 536 -34.40 -1.52 8.04
C ASP A 536 -33.87 -0.91 6.74
N ILE A 537 -34.82 -0.52 5.87
CA ILE A 537 -34.53 0.33 4.72
C ILE A 537 -35.00 1.72 5.06
N LEU A 538 -34.08 2.67 5.02
CA LEU A 538 -34.31 4.07 5.35
C LEU A 538 -34.12 4.97 4.13
N TYR A 539 -34.87 6.06 4.08
CA TYR A 539 -34.74 7.14 3.12
C TYR A 539 -34.41 8.44 3.84
N GLN A 540 -33.36 9.15 3.39
CA GLN A 540 -32.99 10.46 3.92
C GLN A 540 -33.99 11.52 3.45
N ASN A 541 -34.79 12.02 4.39
CA ASN A 541 -35.81 13.02 4.11
C ASN A 541 -35.32 14.42 4.50
N ASP A 542 -34.96 15.23 3.51
CA ASP A 542 -34.41 16.57 3.72
C ASP A 542 -35.40 17.51 4.46
N LYS A 543 -36.71 17.30 4.31
CA LYS A 543 -37.73 18.12 5.00
C LYS A 543 -37.84 17.76 6.48
N ALA A 544 -37.65 16.48 6.82
CA ALA A 544 -37.69 16.00 8.20
C ALA A 544 -36.33 16.14 8.90
N GLY A 545 -35.24 16.34 8.15
CA GLY A 545 -33.88 16.41 8.67
C GLY A 545 -33.38 15.07 9.23
N THR A 546 -34.05 13.96 8.91
CA THR A 546 -33.74 12.62 9.44
C THR A 546 -34.06 11.53 8.41
N LYS A 547 -33.56 10.31 8.66
CA LYS A 547 -33.85 9.14 7.86
C LYS A 547 -35.16 8.50 8.33
N VAL A 548 -36.05 8.17 7.40
CA VAL A 548 -37.38 7.59 7.67
C VAL A 548 -37.52 6.24 6.97
N ASN A 549 -38.30 5.32 7.56
CA ASN A 549 -38.51 3.97 7.02
C ASN A 549 -39.78 3.84 6.14
N TYR A 550 -40.41 4.95 5.76
CA TYR A 550 -41.58 5.01 4.88
C TYR A 550 -41.48 6.19 3.92
N LEU A 551 -42.24 6.16 2.82
CA LEU A 551 -42.34 7.26 1.87
C LEU A 551 -43.79 7.76 1.77
N PRO A 552 -44.04 9.08 1.90
CA PRO A 552 -45.38 9.64 1.69
C PRO A 552 -45.70 9.77 0.19
N ALA A 553 -45.72 8.64 -0.53
CA ALA A 553 -45.78 8.61 -1.98
C ALA A 553 -46.78 7.58 -2.52
N GLY A 554 -47.77 8.06 -3.30
CA GLY A 554 -48.68 7.21 -4.07
C GLY A 554 -49.33 6.09 -3.26
N ASP A 555 -49.30 4.87 -3.79
CA ASP A 555 -49.95 3.70 -3.20
C ASP A 555 -49.13 3.04 -2.06
N ILE A 556 -47.94 3.56 -1.77
CA ILE A 556 -47.06 3.11 -0.68
C ILE A 556 -47.06 4.06 0.53
N ASP A 557 -47.94 5.06 0.54
CA ASP A 557 -48.09 5.97 1.67
C ASP A 557 -48.34 5.20 2.98
N ASN A 558 -47.61 5.56 4.04
CA ASN A 558 -47.59 4.91 5.36
C ASN A 558 -47.24 3.40 5.36
N LYS A 559 -46.55 2.87 4.34
CA LYS A 559 -46.00 1.51 4.34
C LYS A 559 -44.51 1.51 4.66
N ILE A 560 -44.07 0.54 5.44
CA ILE A 560 -42.64 0.33 5.75
C ILE A 560 -41.93 -0.10 4.46
N LEU A 561 -40.78 0.52 4.18
CA LEU A 561 -40.01 0.26 2.96
C LEU A 561 -39.54 -1.19 2.86
N LEU A 562 -39.27 -1.84 3.98
CA LEU A 562 -38.94 -3.25 4.06
C LEU A 562 -40.01 -4.14 3.39
N SER A 563 -41.28 -3.94 3.75
CA SER A 563 -42.40 -4.68 3.14
C SER A 563 -42.65 -4.24 1.70
N VAL A 564 -42.40 -2.97 1.34
CA VAL A 564 -42.51 -2.48 -0.05
C VAL A 564 -41.51 -3.20 -0.98
N MET A 565 -40.31 -3.50 -0.49
CA MET A 565 -39.24 -4.19 -1.24
C MET A 565 -39.33 -5.72 -1.18
N ASN A 566 -40.46 -6.27 -0.71
CA ASN A 566 -40.68 -7.72 -0.50
C ASN A 566 -39.69 -8.39 0.48
N LEU A 567 -39.12 -7.64 1.42
CA LEU A 567 -38.21 -8.15 2.45
C LEU A 567 -38.88 -8.41 3.81
N ASP A 568 -40.17 -8.11 3.93
CA ASP A 568 -41.01 -8.38 5.10
C ASP A 568 -42.36 -8.88 4.59
N ARG A 569 -42.49 -10.19 4.50
CA ARG A 569 -43.71 -10.90 4.08
C ARG A 569 -44.03 -12.07 4.98
N LEU A 570 -43.04 -12.52 5.74
CA LEU A 570 -43.14 -13.66 6.61
C LEU A 570 -43.05 -13.23 8.07
N ASN A 571 -43.57 -14.06 8.96
CA ASN A 571 -43.28 -13.93 10.38
C ASN A 571 -42.03 -14.75 10.76
N THR A 572 -41.62 -14.68 12.02
CA THR A 572 -40.51 -15.51 12.55
C THR A 572 -40.67 -17.04 12.39
N GLN A 573 -41.87 -17.55 12.13
CA GLN A 573 -42.16 -18.96 11.85
C GLN A 573 -42.17 -19.28 10.34
N LEU A 574 -41.88 -18.30 9.48
CA LEU A 574 -41.95 -18.37 8.01
C LEU A 574 -43.36 -18.54 7.44
N ASP A 575 -44.41 -18.20 8.21
CA ASP A 575 -45.77 -18.08 7.69
C ASP A 575 -45.93 -16.76 6.93
N ALA A 576 -46.76 -16.74 5.88
CA ALA A 576 -46.95 -15.58 4.99
C ALA A 576 -47.77 -14.43 5.61
N ILE A 577 -47.28 -13.90 6.73
CA ILE A 577 -47.84 -12.79 7.49
C ILE A 577 -46.70 -11.80 7.79
N PRO A 578 -46.69 -10.59 7.19
CA PRO A 578 -45.67 -9.58 7.50
C PRO A 578 -45.72 -9.19 8.98
N ASP A 579 -44.55 -9.11 9.62
CA ASP A 579 -44.42 -8.75 11.05
C ASP A 579 -43.57 -7.49 11.27
N GLY A 580 -43.14 -6.83 10.19
CA GLY A 580 -42.32 -5.63 10.23
C GLY A 580 -40.83 -5.91 10.45
N ARG A 581 -40.40 -7.17 10.36
CA ARG A 581 -38.98 -7.58 10.44
C ARG A 581 -38.50 -8.15 9.13
N PHE A 582 -37.17 -8.22 8.98
CA PHE A 582 -36.55 -8.76 7.79
C PHE A 582 -36.75 -10.29 7.72
N ASP A 583 -37.23 -10.76 6.57
CA ASP A 583 -37.38 -12.18 6.24
C ASP A 583 -35.98 -12.83 6.10
N TYR A 584 -35.47 -13.45 7.16
CA TYR A 584 -34.15 -14.08 7.18
C TYR A 584 -34.18 -15.48 6.55
N ILE A 585 -33.92 -15.57 5.25
CA ILE A 585 -33.95 -16.82 4.48
C ILE A 585 -32.57 -17.08 3.88
N GLU A 586 -31.86 -18.05 4.47
CA GLU A 586 -30.50 -18.40 4.05
C GLU A 586 -30.46 -18.82 2.57
N GLY A 587 -29.51 -18.25 1.83
CA GLY A 587 -29.32 -18.50 0.40
C GLY A 587 -30.31 -17.79 -0.53
N ILE A 588 -31.28 -17.03 0.01
CA ILE A 588 -32.25 -16.26 -0.79
C ILE A 588 -32.19 -14.77 -0.46
N THR A 589 -32.43 -14.38 0.80
CA THR A 589 -32.38 -12.98 1.24
C THR A 589 -31.09 -12.64 1.98
N VAL A 590 -30.38 -13.66 2.49
CA VAL A 590 -29.12 -13.49 3.21
C VAL A 590 -28.17 -14.66 2.96
N TYR A 591 -26.86 -14.37 2.90
CA TYR A 591 -25.79 -15.36 3.02
C TYR A 591 -25.02 -15.08 4.31
N SER A 592 -25.36 -15.80 5.37
CA SER A 592 -24.89 -15.53 6.74
C SER A 592 -23.37 -15.60 6.86
N ASN A 593 -22.77 -16.60 6.21
CA ASN A 593 -21.32 -16.85 6.23
C ASN A 593 -20.51 -15.78 5.49
N LYS A 594 -21.14 -14.95 4.64
CA LYS A 594 -20.49 -13.92 3.82
C LYS A 594 -20.94 -12.49 4.14
N GLY A 595 -21.91 -12.31 5.03
CA GLY A 595 -22.41 -10.99 5.38
C GLY A 595 -23.19 -10.30 4.26
N ARG A 596 -23.83 -11.07 3.37
CA ARG A 596 -24.51 -10.51 2.19
C ARG A 596 -26.01 -10.50 2.37
N ILE A 597 -26.62 -9.36 2.08
CA ILE A 597 -28.08 -9.18 1.97
C ILE A 597 -28.44 -9.13 0.49
N VAL A 598 -29.42 -9.92 0.09
CA VAL A 598 -29.90 -10.05 -1.29
C VAL A 598 -31.36 -9.64 -1.33
N PHE A 599 -31.69 -8.68 -2.19
CA PHE A 599 -33.08 -8.25 -2.34
C PHE A 599 -33.82 -9.22 -3.25
N PRO A 600 -35.04 -9.66 -2.92
CA PRO A 600 -35.85 -10.56 -3.74
C PRO A 600 -36.51 -9.86 -4.93
N VAL A 601 -36.00 -8.69 -5.30
CA VAL A 601 -36.44 -7.86 -6.42
C VAL A 601 -35.19 -7.34 -7.15
N LEU A 602 -35.28 -7.23 -8.47
CA LEU A 602 -34.14 -6.91 -9.34
C LEU A 602 -33.62 -5.48 -9.13
N GLU A 603 -34.53 -4.50 -9.12
CA GLU A 603 -34.21 -3.08 -9.02
C GLU A 603 -35.03 -2.41 -7.90
N PRO A 604 -34.75 -2.72 -6.62
CA PRO A 604 -35.55 -2.27 -5.50
C PRO A 604 -35.78 -0.76 -5.48
N PHE A 605 -34.73 0.04 -5.71
CA PHE A 605 -34.80 1.50 -5.63
C PHE A 605 -35.15 2.17 -6.96
N GLY A 606 -35.23 1.39 -8.05
CA GLY A 606 -35.44 1.83 -9.42
C GLY A 606 -36.84 1.46 -9.92
N GLY A 607 -36.90 0.61 -10.95
CA GLY A 607 -38.15 0.21 -11.59
C GLY A 607 -39.17 -0.44 -10.66
N TRP A 608 -38.74 -1.15 -9.61
CA TRP A 608 -39.67 -1.76 -8.64
C TRP A 608 -40.41 -0.69 -7.82
N LEU A 609 -39.68 0.26 -7.24
CA LEU A 609 -40.26 1.33 -6.44
C LEU A 609 -41.20 2.21 -7.27
N GLU A 610 -40.84 2.49 -8.53
CA GLU A 610 -41.70 3.22 -9.47
C GLU A 610 -43.05 2.52 -9.68
N LYS A 611 -43.02 1.20 -9.93
CA LYS A 611 -44.23 0.36 -10.07
C LYS A 611 -45.08 0.36 -8.80
N LYS A 612 -44.44 0.35 -7.62
CA LYS A 612 -45.17 0.34 -6.33
C LYS A 612 -45.79 1.69 -5.97
N ILE A 613 -45.12 2.80 -6.29
CA ILE A 613 -45.69 4.15 -6.07
C ILE A 613 -46.90 4.36 -6.99
N ASN A 614 -46.86 3.84 -8.21
CA ASN A 614 -47.97 3.84 -9.18
C ASN A 614 -48.51 5.26 -9.50
N ARG A 615 -47.65 6.28 -9.40
CA ARG A 615 -47.93 7.69 -9.73
C ARG A 615 -46.68 8.36 -10.31
N PRO A 616 -46.54 8.46 -11.65
CA PRO A 616 -45.30 8.89 -12.29
C PRO A 616 -44.77 10.25 -11.82
N GLY A 617 -45.65 11.25 -11.66
CA GLY A 617 -45.26 12.59 -11.22
C GLY A 617 -44.70 12.69 -9.80
N VAL A 618 -45.00 11.73 -8.93
CA VAL A 618 -44.47 11.65 -7.55
C VAL A 618 -43.29 10.67 -7.48
N ALA A 619 -43.35 9.57 -8.23
CA ALA A 619 -42.31 8.55 -8.27
C ALA A 619 -40.95 9.15 -8.67
N GLY A 620 -40.93 10.04 -9.65
CA GLY A 620 -39.71 10.70 -10.12
C GLY A 620 -38.92 11.44 -9.03
N GLN A 621 -39.54 11.83 -7.91
CA GLN A 621 -38.83 12.45 -6.78
C GLN A 621 -37.97 11.45 -5.99
N TYR A 622 -38.45 10.22 -5.82
CA TYR A 622 -37.87 9.23 -4.90
C TYR A 622 -37.08 8.13 -5.61
N VAL A 623 -37.46 7.78 -6.85
CA VAL A 623 -36.86 6.67 -7.57
C VAL A 623 -35.42 6.97 -7.97
N TYR A 624 -34.52 6.03 -7.70
CA TYR A 624 -33.09 6.13 -7.99
C TYR A 624 -32.71 5.21 -9.17
N LYS A 625 -33.13 5.58 -10.38
CA LYS A 625 -32.84 4.84 -11.63
C LYS A 625 -31.36 4.87 -12.00
N ASP A 626 -30.69 6.00 -11.75
CA ASP A 626 -29.26 6.18 -12.03
C ASP A 626 -28.38 5.07 -11.42
N LEU A 627 -28.78 4.49 -10.28
CA LEU A 627 -28.10 3.34 -9.66
C LEU A 627 -27.97 2.12 -10.58
N TYR A 628 -28.93 1.93 -11.49
CA TYR A 628 -29.02 0.78 -12.40
C TYR A 628 -28.61 1.14 -13.83
N GLU A 629 -28.86 2.38 -14.25
CA GLU A 629 -28.65 2.88 -15.61
C GLU A 629 -27.28 3.57 -15.82
N LYS A 630 -26.53 3.85 -14.74
CA LYS A 630 -25.20 4.49 -14.76
C LYS A 630 -24.19 3.71 -13.94
N THR A 631 -22.91 4.05 -14.01
CA THR A 631 -21.91 3.52 -13.07
C THR A 631 -22.19 3.95 -11.65
N GLN A 632 -21.64 3.18 -10.71
CA GLN A 632 -21.64 3.53 -9.29
C GLN A 632 -21.07 4.95 -9.08
N SER A 633 -19.94 5.30 -9.71
CA SER A 633 -19.30 6.61 -9.60
C SER A 633 -20.18 7.75 -10.16
N GLU A 634 -20.81 7.57 -11.33
CA GLU A 634 -21.74 8.57 -11.89
C GLU A 634 -23.02 8.71 -11.05
N ALA A 635 -23.56 7.59 -10.54
CA ALA A 635 -24.74 7.59 -9.69
C ALA A 635 -24.47 8.34 -8.38
N GLU A 636 -23.27 8.21 -7.81
CA GLU A 636 -22.85 8.94 -6.61
C GLU A 636 -22.96 10.45 -6.74
N GLN A 637 -22.62 10.99 -7.92
CA GLN A 637 -22.70 12.42 -8.21
C GLN A 637 -24.15 12.95 -8.16
N ASN A 638 -25.15 12.07 -8.33
CA ASN A 638 -26.56 12.41 -8.17
C ASN A 638 -27.02 12.34 -6.70
N ALA A 639 -26.49 13.24 -5.88
CA ALA A 639 -26.79 13.34 -4.45
C ALA A 639 -28.29 13.59 -4.15
N GLU A 640 -29.07 14.11 -5.11
CA GLU A 640 -30.52 14.30 -4.93
C GLU A 640 -31.28 12.98 -4.81
N LYS A 641 -30.77 11.91 -5.44
CA LYS A 641 -31.39 10.57 -5.46
C LYS A 641 -30.69 9.56 -4.57
N ASN A 642 -29.39 9.73 -4.32
CA ASN A 642 -28.60 8.87 -3.43
C ASN A 642 -28.97 9.09 -1.95
N LYS A 643 -30.17 8.61 -1.56
CA LYS A 643 -30.78 8.86 -0.24
C LYS A 643 -31.26 7.60 0.47
N PHE A 644 -31.04 6.41 -0.10
CA PHE A 644 -31.44 5.15 0.50
C PHE A 644 -30.30 4.52 1.29
N TYR A 645 -30.62 4.00 2.47
CA TYR A 645 -29.67 3.36 3.38
C TYR A 645 -30.27 2.08 3.94
N LEU A 646 -29.46 1.03 4.02
CA LEU A 646 -29.72 -0.19 4.75
C LEU A 646 -29.10 0.00 6.14
N LYS A 647 -29.92 0.03 7.18
CA LYS A 647 -29.44 0.21 8.55
C LYS A 647 -29.95 -0.91 9.42
N GLY A 648 -29.11 -1.42 10.30
CA GLY A 648 -29.51 -2.53 11.14
C GLY A 648 -28.51 -2.85 12.22
N SER A 649 -28.73 -3.98 12.86
CA SER A 649 -27.85 -4.52 13.89
C SER A 649 -27.83 -6.04 13.81
N TYR A 650 -26.67 -6.65 14.02
CA TYR A 650 -26.53 -8.10 14.08
C TYR A 650 -25.68 -8.52 15.29
N LYS A 651 -25.69 -9.83 15.56
CA LYS A 651 -24.77 -10.49 16.48
C LYS A 651 -23.88 -11.45 15.70
N SER A 652 -22.60 -11.47 16.03
CA SER A 652 -21.69 -12.51 15.54
C SER A 652 -22.02 -13.85 16.21
N SER A 653 -21.85 -14.97 15.51
CA SER A 653 -22.06 -16.30 16.08
C SER A 653 -21.26 -16.48 17.38
N SER A 654 -21.92 -16.90 18.46
CA SER A 654 -21.40 -16.88 19.82
C SER A 654 -20.09 -17.65 20.02
N SER A 655 -18.95 -16.96 20.03
CA SER A 655 -17.81 -17.41 20.83
C SER A 655 -18.03 -16.94 22.26
N SER A 656 -17.88 -17.82 23.26
CA SER A 656 -17.82 -17.44 24.69
C SER A 656 -16.66 -16.48 25.03
N GLU A 657 -15.88 -16.13 24.02
CA GLU A 657 -14.66 -15.35 24.05
C GLU A 657 -14.93 -14.04 23.32
N ILE A 658 -14.84 -12.95 24.06
CA ILE A 658 -15.09 -11.57 23.63
C ILE A 658 -13.73 -10.92 23.38
N SER A 659 -13.50 -10.40 22.18
CA SER A 659 -12.30 -9.61 21.93
C SER A 659 -12.42 -8.25 22.62
N LEU A 660 -11.42 -7.89 23.41
CA LEU A 660 -11.24 -6.55 23.97
C LEU A 660 -10.73 -5.55 22.91
N GLY A 661 -10.51 -6.02 21.68
CA GLY A 661 -10.17 -5.26 20.48
C GLY A 661 -8.83 -4.52 20.56
N GLY A 662 -7.84 -5.20 21.14
CA GLY A 662 -6.42 -4.85 21.18
C GLY A 662 -5.63 -6.02 21.76
N GLN A 663 -4.41 -6.25 21.29
CA GLN A 663 -3.47 -7.20 21.91
C GLN A 663 -2.77 -6.50 23.09
N ASP A 664 -2.31 -7.26 24.09
CA ASP A 664 -1.58 -6.75 25.26
C ASP A 664 -2.34 -5.71 26.11
N ILE A 665 -3.55 -6.10 26.55
CA ILE A 665 -4.35 -5.31 27.49
C ILE A 665 -3.60 -5.15 28.82
N ALA A 666 -3.63 -3.95 29.39
CA ALA A 666 -2.96 -3.71 30.67
C ALA A 666 -3.59 -4.58 31.78
N GLN A 667 -2.77 -5.38 32.47
CA GLN A 667 -3.24 -6.28 33.53
C GLN A 667 -3.98 -5.50 34.64
N GLY A 668 -5.18 -5.93 35.01
CA GLY A 668 -6.04 -5.26 36.00
C GLY A 668 -6.76 -4.00 35.51
N SER A 669 -6.62 -3.62 34.23
CA SER A 669 -7.41 -2.53 33.64
C SER A 669 -8.83 -2.95 33.26
N VAL A 670 -9.09 -4.26 33.19
CA VAL A 670 -10.37 -4.82 32.74
C VAL A 670 -11.37 -4.83 33.89
N LYS A 671 -12.45 -4.07 33.74
CA LYS A 671 -13.59 -4.06 34.66
C LYS A 671 -14.85 -4.51 33.94
N VAL A 672 -15.48 -5.57 34.44
CA VAL A 672 -16.71 -6.12 33.86
C VAL A 672 -17.87 -5.85 34.79
N LEU A 673 -18.95 -5.26 34.28
CA LEU A 673 -20.16 -4.93 35.03
C LEU A 673 -21.34 -5.69 34.42
N ALA A 674 -22.09 -6.46 35.20
CA ALA A 674 -23.35 -7.08 34.78
C ALA A 674 -24.52 -6.40 35.48
N GLY A 675 -25.43 -5.77 34.73
CA GLY A 675 -26.59 -5.07 35.31
C GLY A 675 -26.23 -4.00 36.35
N GLY A 676 -25.02 -3.41 36.24
CA GLY A 676 -24.48 -2.42 37.17
C GLY A 676 -23.66 -2.98 38.34
N VAL A 677 -23.56 -4.31 38.51
CA VAL A 677 -22.72 -4.95 39.53
C VAL A 677 -21.37 -5.36 38.92
N GLU A 678 -20.26 -4.96 39.53
CA GLU A 678 -18.92 -5.37 39.11
C GLU A 678 -18.70 -6.87 39.38
N LEU A 679 -18.29 -7.59 38.34
CA LEU A 679 -17.99 -9.01 38.38
C LEU A 679 -16.56 -9.24 38.89
N THR A 680 -16.30 -10.45 39.38
CA THR A 680 -14.98 -10.83 39.91
C THR A 680 -14.16 -11.64 38.92
N GLU A 681 -12.96 -11.18 38.61
CA GLU A 681 -12.00 -11.88 37.73
C GLU A 681 -11.57 -13.23 38.34
N ASN A 682 -11.41 -14.25 37.50
CA ASN A 682 -11.17 -15.66 37.79
C ASN A 682 -12.29 -16.43 38.51
N ILE A 683 -13.43 -15.77 38.78
CA ILE A 683 -14.64 -16.41 39.31
C ILE A 683 -15.77 -16.27 38.29
N ASP A 684 -16.13 -15.03 37.94
CA ASP A 684 -17.22 -14.72 37.03
C ASP A 684 -16.75 -14.59 35.57
N TYR A 685 -15.51 -14.15 35.34
CA TYR A 685 -14.88 -14.04 34.02
C TYR A 685 -13.37 -14.27 34.11
N VAL A 686 -12.73 -14.64 33.00
CA VAL A 686 -11.27 -14.77 32.84
C VAL A 686 -10.83 -13.89 31.68
N VAL A 687 -9.67 -13.25 31.83
CA VAL A 687 -9.08 -12.40 30.78
C VAL A 687 -7.77 -13.02 30.33
N ASP A 688 -7.63 -13.22 29.02
CA ASP A 688 -6.33 -13.37 28.39
C ASP A 688 -5.81 -11.99 28.01
N TYR A 689 -4.89 -11.47 28.81
CA TYR A 689 -4.31 -10.15 28.59
C TYR A 689 -3.40 -10.09 27.36
N THR A 690 -2.84 -11.23 26.93
CA THR A 690 -1.92 -11.30 25.78
C THR A 690 -2.70 -11.29 24.46
N MET A 691 -3.68 -12.18 24.33
CA MET A 691 -4.56 -12.25 23.17
C MET A 691 -5.61 -11.13 23.17
N GLY A 692 -5.80 -10.47 24.31
CA GLY A 692 -6.79 -9.43 24.50
C GLY A 692 -8.22 -9.97 24.42
N THR A 693 -8.45 -11.16 24.98
CA THR A 693 -9.76 -11.80 24.96
C THR A 693 -10.30 -11.99 26.38
N LEU A 694 -11.63 -11.97 26.52
CA LEU A 694 -12.33 -12.13 27.78
C LEU A 694 -13.35 -13.24 27.65
N LYS A 695 -13.34 -14.18 28.60
CA LYS A 695 -14.30 -15.27 28.67
C LYS A 695 -15.15 -15.16 29.92
N ILE A 696 -16.47 -15.08 29.75
CA ILE A 696 -17.41 -15.09 30.88
C ILE A 696 -17.58 -16.54 31.34
N MET A 697 -17.28 -16.80 32.61
CA MET A 697 -17.35 -18.13 33.23
C MET A 697 -18.73 -18.41 33.83
N ASN A 698 -19.42 -17.36 34.31
CA ASN A 698 -20.73 -17.48 34.94
C ASN A 698 -21.85 -17.60 33.88
N GLN A 699 -22.22 -18.85 33.54
CA GLN A 699 -23.25 -19.14 32.53
C GLN A 699 -24.63 -18.57 32.88
N SER A 700 -24.96 -18.44 34.17
CA SER A 700 -26.26 -17.91 34.59
C SER A 700 -26.47 -16.43 34.17
N LEU A 701 -25.39 -15.65 34.08
CA LEU A 701 -25.45 -14.26 33.61
C LEU A 701 -25.71 -14.18 32.10
N LEU A 702 -25.19 -15.14 31.32
CA LEU A 702 -25.40 -15.25 29.88
C LEU A 702 -26.83 -15.71 29.57
N GLU A 703 -27.30 -16.75 30.25
CA GLU A 703 -28.66 -17.30 30.11
C GLU A 703 -29.75 -16.31 30.53
N ALA A 704 -29.49 -15.49 31.57
CA ALA A 704 -30.42 -14.46 32.04
C ALA A 704 -30.52 -13.25 31.11
N GLY A 705 -29.64 -13.12 30.10
CA GLY A 705 -29.65 -12.00 29.16
C GLY A 705 -29.26 -10.64 29.78
N THR A 706 -28.60 -10.64 30.93
CA THR A 706 -28.20 -9.41 31.62
C THR A 706 -27.20 -8.62 30.77
N PRO A 707 -27.37 -7.30 30.55
CA PRO A 707 -26.38 -6.49 29.85
C PRO A 707 -25.05 -6.46 30.58
N ILE A 708 -23.96 -6.70 29.86
CA ILE A 708 -22.59 -6.74 30.41
C ILE A 708 -21.76 -5.63 29.78
N THR A 709 -21.24 -4.71 30.60
CA THR A 709 -20.33 -3.65 30.16
C THR A 709 -18.90 -4.01 30.56
N ILE A 710 -18.02 -4.13 29.58
CA ILE A 710 -16.60 -4.37 29.78
C ILE A 710 -15.86 -3.07 29.51
N LYS A 711 -15.08 -2.60 30.47
CA LYS A 711 -14.15 -1.48 30.32
C LYS A 711 -12.74 -2.05 30.32
N SER A 712 -11.89 -1.64 29.41
CA SER A 712 -10.47 -2.04 29.37
C SER A 712 -9.60 -0.83 29.02
N GLU A 713 -8.33 -0.87 29.40
CA GLU A 713 -7.33 0.10 28.94
C GLU A 713 -6.38 -0.63 27.99
N ASN A 714 -6.43 -0.27 26.72
CA ASN A 714 -5.49 -0.76 25.72
C ASN A 714 -4.23 0.11 25.77
N ARG A 715 -3.06 -0.50 25.63
CA ARG A 715 -1.81 0.24 25.43
C ARG A 715 -1.80 0.63 23.95
N SER A 716 -2.20 1.86 23.64
CA SER A 716 -2.37 2.32 22.26
C SER A 716 -1.08 2.08 21.47
N MET A 717 -1.16 1.28 20.41
CA MET A 717 0.01 0.82 19.66
C MET A 717 0.66 1.93 18.80
N PHE A 718 -0.01 3.06 18.53
CA PHE A 718 0.45 4.03 17.53
C PHE A 718 0.08 5.50 17.80
N GLY A 719 -0.24 5.88 19.03
CA GLY A 719 -0.52 7.27 19.37
C GLY A 719 0.74 8.15 19.34
N MET A 720 1.15 8.64 18.17
CA MET A 720 2.24 9.63 18.02
C MET A 720 1.94 10.95 18.77
N GLN A 721 0.66 11.24 19.05
CA GLN A 721 0.23 12.42 19.78
C GLN A 721 0.54 12.28 21.28
N THR A 722 1.31 13.23 21.82
CA THR A 722 1.64 13.23 23.25
C THR A 722 0.45 13.70 24.08
N LYS A 723 -0.07 12.85 24.97
CA LYS A 723 -1.15 13.18 25.91
C LYS A 723 -0.59 13.51 27.29
N THR A 724 -0.68 14.75 27.74
CA THR A 724 -0.25 15.14 29.09
C THR A 724 -1.43 15.12 30.05
N LEU A 725 -1.27 14.41 31.17
CA LEU A 725 -2.24 14.33 32.26
C LEU A 725 -1.63 14.94 33.53
N VAL A 726 -2.31 15.94 34.08
CA VAL A 726 -1.95 16.57 35.36
C VAL A 726 -3.14 16.43 36.28
N GLY A 727 -2.94 15.96 37.51
CA GLY A 727 -4.06 15.74 38.42
C GLY A 727 -3.66 15.78 39.87
N THR A 728 -4.63 16.10 40.72
CA THR A 728 -4.51 16.06 42.18
C THR A 728 -5.79 15.48 42.77
N HIS A 729 -5.62 14.53 43.67
CA HIS A 729 -6.66 13.95 44.50
C HIS A 729 -6.36 14.26 45.97
N LEU A 730 -7.36 14.76 46.69
CA LEU A 730 -7.32 15.04 48.12
C LEU A 730 -8.31 14.10 48.81
N ASP A 731 -7.90 13.44 49.88
CA ASP A 731 -8.71 12.48 50.65
C ASP A 731 -8.63 12.85 52.13
N TYR A 732 -9.77 13.20 52.74
CA TYR A 732 -9.85 13.64 54.12
C TYR A 732 -10.70 12.69 54.97
N LYS A 733 -10.02 11.96 55.85
CA LYS A 733 -10.65 11.03 56.80
C LYS A 733 -11.20 11.78 58.02
N PHE A 734 -12.48 12.16 57.99
CA PHE A 734 -13.12 12.82 59.13
C PHE A 734 -13.09 11.94 60.39
N ASN A 735 -13.48 10.67 60.24
CA ASN A 735 -13.38 9.62 61.25
C ASN A 735 -13.25 8.25 60.58
N ASP A 736 -13.14 7.16 61.35
CA ASP A 736 -12.95 5.79 60.81
C ASP A 736 -14.12 5.29 59.96
N LYS A 737 -15.25 6.01 59.94
CA LYS A 737 -16.46 5.67 59.21
C LYS A 737 -16.73 6.60 58.01
N LEU A 738 -16.30 7.86 58.04
CA LEU A 738 -16.59 8.88 57.03
C LEU A 738 -15.31 9.42 56.40
N ASN A 739 -15.23 9.26 55.07
CA ASN A 739 -14.17 9.81 54.24
C ASN A 739 -14.75 10.72 53.16
N ILE A 740 -14.09 11.85 52.87
CA ILE A 740 -14.47 12.76 51.79
C ILE A 740 -13.24 13.01 50.91
N GLY A 741 -13.38 12.74 49.62
CA GLY A 741 -12.38 13.02 48.60
C GLY A 741 -12.78 14.15 47.65
N ALA A 742 -11.78 14.78 47.05
CA ALA A 742 -11.91 15.77 46.00
C ALA A 742 -10.84 15.51 44.93
N THR A 743 -11.22 15.52 43.65
CA THR A 743 -10.31 15.25 42.53
C THR A 743 -10.38 16.39 41.53
N VAL A 744 -9.24 16.79 40.98
CA VAL A 744 -9.14 17.63 39.78
C VAL A 744 -8.09 17.04 38.84
N MET A 745 -8.41 16.92 37.56
CA MET A 745 -7.48 16.47 36.53
C MET A 745 -7.64 17.31 35.27
N HIS A 746 -6.53 17.56 34.59
CA HIS A 746 -6.45 18.23 33.31
C HIS A 746 -5.69 17.32 32.34
N MET A 747 -6.28 17.04 31.18
CA MET A 747 -5.67 16.27 30.11
C MET A 747 -5.57 17.14 28.86
N SER A 748 -4.37 17.24 28.29
CA SER A 748 -4.11 17.99 27.06
C SER A 748 -3.34 17.16 26.04
N GLU A 749 -3.79 17.18 24.79
CA GLU A 749 -3.10 16.57 23.66
C GLU A 749 -2.34 17.61 22.85
N LYS A 750 -1.17 17.23 22.34
CA LYS A 750 -0.41 18.04 21.39
C LYS A 750 -0.57 17.45 19.98
N PRO A 751 -1.07 18.22 19.01
CA PRO A 751 -1.18 17.74 17.64
C PRO A 751 0.21 17.62 17.00
N LEU A 752 0.34 16.73 16.02
CA LEU A 752 1.59 16.54 15.25
C LEU A 752 1.85 17.71 14.31
N THR A 753 0.78 18.24 13.73
CA THR A 753 0.75 19.32 12.76
C THR A 753 -0.15 20.46 13.26
N HIS A 754 0.06 21.67 12.75
CA HIS A 754 -0.83 22.80 13.05
C HIS A 754 -2.17 22.72 12.30
N LYS A 755 -2.19 22.00 11.17
CA LYS A 755 -3.41 21.65 10.44
C LYS A 755 -3.94 20.33 10.99
N VAL A 756 -5.11 20.36 11.61
CA VAL A 756 -5.74 19.20 12.23
C VAL A 756 -7.05 18.90 11.52
N ASN A 757 -7.25 17.66 11.12
CA ASN A 757 -8.45 17.20 10.45
C ASN A 757 -9.62 17.01 11.43
N LEU A 758 -10.84 17.08 10.91
CA LEU A 758 -12.07 16.78 11.68
C LEU A 758 -12.03 15.32 12.19
N GLY A 759 -12.25 15.12 13.48
CA GLY A 759 -12.15 13.82 14.16
C GLY A 759 -10.78 13.54 14.80
N GLU A 760 -9.74 14.31 14.46
CA GLU A 760 -8.41 14.21 15.06
C GLU A 760 -8.10 15.40 15.99
N GLU A 761 -9.13 16.14 16.42
CA GLU A 761 -8.95 17.37 17.19
C GLU A 761 -8.27 17.10 18.54
N PRO A 762 -7.14 17.77 18.85
CA PRO A 762 -6.47 17.60 20.13
C PRO A 762 -7.35 18.13 21.27
N LEU A 763 -7.60 17.27 22.25
CA LEU A 763 -8.40 17.63 23.41
C LEU A 763 -7.61 18.47 24.43
N SER A 764 -8.32 19.31 25.19
CA SER A 764 -7.78 20.00 26.38
C SER A 764 -8.86 20.09 27.45
N ASN A 765 -9.07 18.99 28.16
CA ASN A 765 -10.22 18.80 29.03
C ASN A 765 -9.83 18.87 30.51
N THR A 766 -10.70 19.46 31.33
CA THR A 766 -10.55 19.48 32.79
C THR A 766 -11.75 18.79 33.43
N ILE A 767 -11.50 17.84 34.34
CA ILE A 767 -12.54 17.21 35.16
C ILE A 767 -12.26 17.49 36.63
N TRP A 768 -13.30 17.80 37.39
CA TRP A 768 -13.19 17.88 38.84
C TRP A 768 -14.42 17.28 39.52
N GLY A 769 -14.25 16.77 40.73
CA GLY A 769 -15.33 16.09 41.45
C GLY A 769 -15.08 15.95 42.93
N LEU A 770 -16.13 15.51 43.63
CA LEU A 770 -16.15 15.21 45.05
C LEU A 770 -16.72 13.81 45.25
N ASN A 771 -16.14 13.05 46.17
CA ASN A 771 -16.66 11.75 46.58
C ASN A 771 -16.75 11.68 48.11
N ALA A 772 -17.74 11.00 48.65
CA ALA A 772 -17.83 10.73 50.08
C ALA A 772 -18.29 9.30 50.33
N THR A 773 -17.56 8.61 51.20
CA THR A 773 -17.81 7.21 51.57
C THR A 773 -18.10 7.15 53.07
N TYR A 774 -19.24 6.57 53.42
CA TYR A 774 -19.63 6.30 54.80
C TYR A 774 -19.80 4.79 55.03
N ASN A 775 -18.96 4.18 55.86
CA ASN A 775 -19.00 2.75 56.18
C ASN A 775 -19.28 2.52 57.67
N THR A 776 -20.29 1.73 57.98
CA THR A 776 -20.61 1.32 59.36
C THR A 776 -21.13 -0.11 59.44
N GLU A 777 -20.86 -0.78 60.55
CA GLU A 777 -21.52 -2.05 60.90
C GLU A 777 -22.98 -1.79 61.30
N SER A 778 -23.91 -2.63 60.83
CA SER A 778 -25.33 -2.57 61.18
C SER A 778 -25.76 -3.83 61.93
N GLY A 779 -25.77 -3.74 63.26
CA GLY A 779 -26.30 -4.81 64.11
C GLY A 779 -27.80 -5.06 63.87
N PHE A 780 -28.55 -4.03 63.48
CA PHE A 780 -29.97 -4.13 63.15
C PHE A 780 -30.22 -5.04 61.95
N LEU A 781 -29.47 -4.86 60.85
CA LEU A 781 -29.61 -5.71 59.66
C LEU A 781 -29.18 -7.16 59.97
N THR A 782 -28.11 -7.32 60.73
CA THR A 782 -27.64 -8.65 61.17
C THR A 782 -28.74 -9.39 61.93
N THR A 783 -29.34 -8.71 62.92
CA THR A 783 -30.40 -9.28 63.77
C THR A 783 -31.70 -9.49 62.99
N LEU A 784 -31.98 -8.68 61.97
CA LEU A 784 -33.16 -8.83 61.12
C LEU A 784 -33.04 -10.07 60.22
N ILE A 785 -31.85 -10.36 59.71
CA ILE A 785 -31.57 -11.59 58.95
C ILE A 785 -31.64 -12.83 59.85
N ASP A 786 -31.11 -12.75 61.08
CA ASP A 786 -31.17 -13.84 62.07
C ASP A 786 -32.59 -14.19 62.54
N LYS A 787 -33.59 -13.33 62.26
CA LYS A 787 -35.01 -13.59 62.54
C LYS A 787 -35.70 -14.42 61.46
N LEU A 788 -35.06 -14.66 60.32
CA LEU A 788 -35.58 -15.59 59.32
C LEU A 788 -35.43 -17.03 59.83
N PRO A 789 -36.51 -17.82 59.87
CA PRO A 789 -36.42 -19.19 60.36
C PRO A 789 -35.41 -20.00 59.54
N PHE A 790 -34.60 -20.79 60.23
CA PHE A 790 -33.52 -21.64 59.69
C PHE A 790 -32.24 -20.91 59.21
N VAL A 791 -32.06 -19.61 59.48
CA VAL A 791 -30.83 -18.85 59.17
C VAL A 791 -30.20 -18.27 60.44
N HIS A 792 -28.91 -18.54 60.67
CA HIS A 792 -28.13 -17.97 61.78
C HIS A 792 -26.79 -17.45 61.27
N THR A 793 -26.64 -16.13 61.21
CA THR A 793 -25.45 -15.45 60.68
C THR A 793 -24.45 -15.12 61.78
N LYS A 794 -23.22 -15.62 61.65
CA LYS A 794 -22.09 -15.26 62.54
C LYS A 794 -21.33 -14.02 62.06
N ALA A 795 -21.48 -13.69 60.78
CA ALA A 795 -20.87 -12.52 60.15
C ALA A 795 -21.76 -11.29 60.35
N LYS A 796 -21.18 -10.14 60.74
CA LYS A 796 -21.91 -8.88 60.91
C LYS A 796 -22.28 -8.29 59.54
N SER A 797 -23.42 -7.62 59.46
CA SER A 797 -23.80 -6.82 58.28
C SER A 797 -23.06 -5.49 58.25
N HIS A 798 -22.58 -5.09 57.07
CA HIS A 798 -21.98 -3.79 56.81
C HIS A 798 -22.91 -2.94 55.93
N LEU A 799 -22.98 -1.64 56.20
CA LEU A 799 -23.66 -0.64 55.38
C LEU A 799 -22.60 0.36 54.90
N THR A 800 -22.39 0.39 53.58
CA THR A 800 -21.56 1.38 52.91
C THR A 800 -22.45 2.29 52.07
N ILE A 801 -22.27 3.60 52.20
CA ILE A 801 -22.93 4.61 51.38
C ILE A 801 -21.83 5.39 50.66
N ASP A 802 -21.78 5.26 49.34
CA ASP A 802 -20.89 6.00 48.47
C ASP A 802 -21.68 7.07 47.71
N THR A 803 -21.16 8.28 47.68
CA THR A 803 -21.75 9.41 46.97
C THR A 803 -20.68 10.10 46.15
N GLU A 804 -20.96 10.38 44.88
CA GLU A 804 -20.01 10.98 43.95
C GLU A 804 -20.66 12.08 43.14
N PHE A 805 -19.88 13.12 42.83
CA PHE A 805 -20.23 14.20 41.93
C PHE A 805 -19.01 14.53 41.07
N ALA A 806 -19.19 14.69 39.77
CA ALA A 806 -18.14 15.11 38.86
C ALA A 806 -18.68 16.12 37.84
N ARG A 807 -17.86 17.11 37.49
CA ARG A 807 -18.12 18.06 36.41
C ARG A 807 -16.98 18.01 35.40
N PHE A 808 -17.35 17.76 34.16
CA PHE A 808 -16.45 17.79 33.01
C PHE A 808 -16.52 19.16 32.32
N GLN A 809 -15.36 19.74 32.03
CA GLN A 809 -15.20 21.01 31.32
C GLN A 809 -14.34 20.76 30.07
N PRO A 810 -14.96 20.67 28.88
CA PRO A 810 -14.21 20.51 27.64
C PRO A 810 -13.47 21.79 27.26
N GLY A 811 -12.35 21.65 26.57
CA GLY A 811 -11.56 22.77 26.07
C GLY A 811 -10.74 22.40 24.82
N THR A 812 -10.24 23.42 24.13
CA THR A 812 -9.50 23.29 22.86
C THR A 812 -8.00 23.51 23.06
N ALA A 813 -7.16 22.61 22.55
CA ALA A 813 -5.71 22.79 22.64
C ALA A 813 -5.21 23.97 21.78
N ARG A 814 -4.26 24.76 22.29
CA ARG A 814 -3.78 26.00 21.62
C ARG A 814 -2.99 25.74 20.32
N GLY A 815 -2.46 24.54 20.11
CA GLY A 815 -1.60 24.20 18.97
C GLY A 815 -2.30 24.20 17.61
N ALA A 816 -3.62 24.00 17.59
CA ALA A 816 -4.46 23.93 16.38
C ALA A 816 -5.22 25.24 16.08
N GLY A 817 -5.01 26.30 16.88
CA GLY A 817 -5.72 27.58 16.71
C GLY A 817 -7.24 27.54 16.92
N GLY A 818 -7.79 26.41 17.41
CA GLY A 818 -9.23 26.21 17.61
C GLY A 818 -10.01 25.89 16.33
N ASN A 819 -9.33 25.65 15.21
CA ASN A 819 -9.95 25.26 13.94
C ASN A 819 -9.73 23.76 13.68
N ALA A 820 -10.72 23.11 13.07
CA ALA A 820 -10.59 21.78 12.48
C ALA A 820 -10.84 21.92 10.97
N TYR A 821 -9.99 21.29 10.16
CA TYR A 821 -10.12 21.28 8.71
C TYR A 821 -11.11 20.18 8.34
N LEU A 822 -12.18 20.56 7.65
CA LEU A 822 -13.08 19.60 7.02
C LEU A 822 -12.38 18.91 5.84
N ASP A 823 -11.60 19.68 5.08
CA ASP A 823 -10.73 19.25 4.00
C ASP A 823 -9.66 20.34 3.79
N ASP A 824 -8.40 19.95 3.61
CA ASP A 824 -7.29 20.84 3.30
C ASP A 824 -6.79 20.70 1.84
N PHE A 825 -7.41 19.78 1.09
CA PHE A 825 -7.07 19.40 -0.28
C PHE A 825 -5.63 18.89 -0.49
N GLU A 826 -4.86 18.61 0.56
CA GLU A 826 -3.48 18.11 0.40
C GLU A 826 -3.45 16.69 -0.17
N GLY A 827 -4.43 15.85 0.22
CA GLY A 827 -4.62 14.50 -0.30
C GLY A 827 -5.36 14.39 -1.64
N SER A 828 -5.73 15.52 -2.26
CA SER A 828 -6.60 15.54 -3.45
C SER A 828 -5.91 15.11 -4.75
N LYS A 829 -4.57 15.05 -4.76
CA LYS A 829 -3.77 14.66 -5.93
C LYS A 829 -2.97 13.39 -5.65
N ILE A 830 -3.34 12.32 -6.34
CA ILE A 830 -2.57 11.07 -6.42
C ILE A 830 -2.05 10.96 -7.86
N SER A 831 -0.75 10.79 -8.03
CA SER A 831 -0.12 10.69 -9.35
C SER A 831 0.19 9.24 -9.69
N LEU A 832 -0.26 8.77 -10.85
CA LEU A 832 0.12 7.48 -11.42
C LEU A 832 1.36 7.70 -12.31
N ASP A 833 2.52 7.16 -11.91
CA ASP A 833 3.76 7.38 -12.65
C ASP A 833 3.81 6.52 -13.93
N MET A 834 4.08 7.17 -15.07
CA MET A 834 4.20 6.53 -16.39
C MET A 834 5.63 6.53 -16.94
N LYS A 835 6.64 6.97 -16.16
CA LYS A 835 8.03 7.10 -16.63
C LYS A 835 8.80 5.77 -16.78
N GLY A 836 8.26 4.65 -16.33
CA GLY A 836 8.93 3.35 -16.37
C GLY A 836 9.19 2.84 -17.79
N ILE A 837 10.44 2.96 -18.28
CA ILE A 837 10.83 2.63 -19.67
C ILE A 837 10.44 1.21 -20.08
N THR A 838 10.69 0.22 -19.21
CA THR A 838 10.49 -1.20 -19.53
C THR A 838 9.02 -1.58 -19.69
N GLN A 839 8.11 -0.72 -19.24
CA GLN A 839 6.66 -0.89 -19.41
C GLN A 839 6.17 -0.37 -20.76
N TRP A 840 6.99 0.42 -21.45
CA TRP A 840 6.69 0.92 -22.79
C TRP A 840 7.24 -0.01 -23.85
N LYS A 841 6.38 -0.37 -24.79
CA LYS A 841 6.66 -1.23 -25.95
C LYS A 841 6.38 -0.46 -27.24
N LEU A 842 6.79 -1.02 -28.37
CA LEU A 842 6.45 -0.46 -29.68
C LEU A 842 4.93 -0.42 -29.85
N ALA A 843 4.38 0.67 -30.38
CA ALA A 843 2.94 0.79 -30.57
C ALA A 843 2.46 0.14 -31.87
N SER A 844 1.25 -0.43 -31.82
CA SER A 844 0.45 -0.76 -33.00
C SER A 844 0.06 0.52 -33.77
N THR A 845 -0.13 0.39 -35.09
CA THR A 845 -0.59 1.49 -35.94
C THR A 845 -2.06 1.79 -35.62
N PRO A 846 -2.42 3.04 -35.27
CA PRO A 846 -3.82 3.39 -35.03
C PRO A 846 -4.72 3.05 -36.22
N GLN A 847 -5.97 2.65 -35.98
CA GLN A 847 -6.91 2.22 -37.03
C GLN A 847 -7.94 3.30 -37.45
N ASP A 848 -7.66 4.56 -37.16
CA ASP A 848 -8.60 5.66 -37.40
C ASP A 848 -8.52 6.22 -38.84
N ASN A 849 -9.17 7.37 -39.07
CA ASN A 849 -9.16 8.01 -40.39
C ASN A 849 -7.83 8.71 -40.72
N LEU A 850 -6.99 9.02 -39.71
CA LEU A 850 -5.65 9.60 -39.90
C LEU A 850 -4.66 8.54 -40.37
N PHE A 851 -4.85 7.29 -39.95
CA PHE A 851 -3.99 6.14 -40.24
C PHE A 851 -4.77 5.01 -40.93
N PRO A 852 -5.24 5.21 -42.18
CA PRO A 852 -6.03 4.20 -42.90
C PRO A 852 -5.29 2.87 -43.10
N GLU A 853 -3.96 2.89 -43.12
CA GLU A 853 -3.11 1.69 -43.20
C GLU A 853 -3.24 0.78 -41.97
N GLY A 854 -3.71 1.29 -40.82
CA GLY A 854 -3.89 0.48 -39.61
C GLY A 854 -4.88 -0.68 -39.79
N LYS A 855 -5.72 -0.64 -40.83
CA LYS A 855 -6.68 -1.70 -41.18
C LYS A 855 -6.10 -2.73 -42.17
N SER A 856 -4.89 -2.52 -42.67
CA SER A 856 -4.24 -3.42 -43.64
C SER A 856 -3.62 -4.64 -42.94
N ASP A 857 -3.75 -5.80 -43.56
CA ASP A 857 -3.11 -7.08 -43.16
C ASP A 857 -1.77 -7.31 -43.88
N SER A 858 -1.24 -6.27 -44.54
CA SER A 858 -0.10 -6.33 -45.44
C SER A 858 1.07 -5.46 -44.92
N LEU A 859 2.27 -5.62 -45.50
CA LEU A 859 3.48 -4.90 -45.03
C LEU A 859 3.37 -3.37 -45.11
N ASP A 860 2.39 -2.83 -45.86
CA ASP A 860 2.11 -1.41 -45.95
C ASP A 860 1.63 -0.80 -44.61
N TYR A 861 1.09 -1.63 -43.71
CA TYR A 861 0.76 -1.27 -42.33
C TYR A 861 1.93 -0.58 -41.58
N GLY A 862 3.18 -0.95 -41.88
CA GLY A 862 4.39 -0.40 -41.25
C GLY A 862 5.08 0.72 -42.04
N TYR A 863 4.64 1.04 -43.27
CA TYR A 863 5.40 1.91 -44.18
C TYR A 863 5.58 3.35 -43.69
N ASN A 864 4.64 3.85 -42.88
CA ASN A 864 4.68 5.20 -42.33
C ASN A 864 5.41 5.31 -40.98
N ARG A 865 5.90 4.19 -40.42
CA ARG A 865 6.59 4.18 -39.13
C ARG A 865 8.02 4.72 -39.24
N ALA A 866 8.28 5.85 -38.61
CA ALA A 866 9.61 6.44 -38.48
C ALA A 866 10.29 6.03 -37.17
N LYS A 867 11.59 6.30 -37.05
CA LYS A 867 12.38 5.90 -35.89
C LYS A 867 11.98 6.72 -34.65
N LEU A 868 11.57 6.02 -33.61
CA LEU A 868 11.30 6.54 -32.27
C LEU A 868 12.24 5.83 -31.29
N ALA A 869 12.82 6.58 -30.34
CA ALA A 869 13.58 6.01 -29.24
C ALA A 869 13.09 6.59 -27.91
N TRP A 870 12.80 5.73 -26.94
CA TRP A 870 12.37 6.11 -25.60
C TRP A 870 13.31 5.52 -24.53
N TYR A 871 13.84 6.39 -23.67
CA TYR A 871 14.86 6.00 -22.70
C TYR A 871 14.97 7.02 -21.55
N ILE A 872 15.68 6.64 -20.49
CA ILE A 872 16.18 7.57 -19.47
C ILE A 872 17.70 7.58 -19.65
N VAL A 873 18.28 8.77 -19.77
CA VAL A 873 19.74 8.90 -19.86
C VAL A 873 20.36 8.38 -18.57
N ASP A 874 21.24 7.38 -18.71
CA ASP A 874 21.88 6.75 -17.56
C ASP A 874 22.81 7.76 -16.85
N PRO A 875 22.76 7.84 -15.50
CA PRO A 875 23.64 8.70 -14.72
C PRO A 875 25.13 8.63 -15.05
N ILE A 876 25.63 7.54 -15.62
CA ILE A 876 27.03 7.47 -16.03
C ILE A 876 27.43 8.56 -17.03
N PHE A 877 26.50 9.07 -17.85
CA PHE A 877 26.84 10.00 -18.92
C PHE A 877 27.02 11.44 -18.44
N TYR A 878 26.31 11.84 -17.38
CA TYR A 878 26.45 13.17 -16.79
C TYR A 878 27.29 13.18 -15.50
N ARG A 879 27.49 12.05 -14.82
CA ARG A 879 28.37 11.93 -13.66
C ARG A 879 29.82 11.60 -14.05
N MET A 880 30.78 12.15 -13.31
CA MET A 880 32.22 11.89 -13.53
C MET A 880 32.65 10.57 -12.90
N SER A 881 32.10 9.43 -13.34
CA SER A 881 32.48 8.10 -12.86
C SER A 881 33.56 7.50 -13.74
N THR A 882 34.28 6.48 -13.26
CA THR A 882 35.23 5.69 -14.10
C THR A 882 34.54 4.87 -15.18
N ALA A 883 33.23 4.64 -15.06
CA ALA A 883 32.41 3.89 -16.02
C ALA A 883 31.97 4.72 -17.24
N THR A 884 32.03 6.05 -17.16
CA THR A 884 31.76 6.97 -18.28
C THR A 884 32.81 6.79 -19.40
N PRO A 885 32.42 6.69 -20.68
CA PRO A 885 33.38 6.67 -21.79
C PRO A 885 34.31 7.88 -21.78
N SER A 886 35.58 7.68 -22.12
CA SER A 886 36.61 8.70 -21.93
C SER A 886 36.42 9.95 -22.80
N HIS A 887 35.91 9.81 -24.03
CA HIS A 887 35.61 10.92 -24.93
C HIS A 887 34.44 11.77 -24.39
N ILE A 888 33.38 11.13 -23.88
CA ILE A 888 32.23 11.83 -23.25
C ILE A 888 32.64 12.52 -21.95
N ARG A 889 33.49 11.87 -21.14
CA ARG A 889 34.00 12.46 -19.89
C ARG A 889 34.82 13.73 -20.17
N ALA A 890 35.60 13.74 -21.26
CA ALA A 890 36.41 14.88 -21.68
C ALA A 890 35.59 15.98 -22.39
N ASP A 891 34.50 15.60 -23.07
CA ASP A 891 33.62 16.54 -23.78
C ASP A 891 32.60 17.20 -22.84
N LYS A 892 32.97 18.38 -22.35
CA LYS A 892 32.10 19.18 -21.48
C LYS A 892 30.88 19.74 -22.22
N GLU A 893 30.96 19.99 -23.51
CA GLU A 893 29.85 20.57 -24.28
C GLU A 893 28.75 19.54 -24.44
N GLN A 894 29.10 18.30 -24.77
CA GLN A 894 28.14 17.21 -24.85
C GLN A 894 27.40 16.97 -23.53
N ARG A 895 28.11 17.01 -22.40
CA ARG A 895 27.51 16.85 -21.06
C ARG A 895 26.67 18.06 -20.62
N SER A 896 26.87 19.20 -21.27
CA SER A 896 26.11 20.43 -21.02
C SER A 896 24.86 20.53 -21.89
N ASN A 897 24.65 19.57 -22.80
CA ASN A 897 23.44 19.52 -23.60
C ASN A 897 22.19 19.31 -22.73
N HIS A 898 21.19 20.20 -22.84
CA HIS A 898 19.93 20.18 -22.12
C HIS A 898 19.17 18.87 -22.28
N PHE A 899 19.25 18.21 -23.45
CA PHE A 899 18.60 16.92 -23.70
C PHE A 899 19.31 15.71 -23.06
N VAL A 900 20.51 15.91 -22.48
CA VAL A 900 21.37 14.85 -21.93
C VAL A 900 21.68 15.05 -20.45
N ARG A 901 21.78 16.30 -19.98
CA ARG A 901 22.24 16.62 -18.63
C ARG A 901 21.30 16.12 -17.53
N GLU A 902 21.82 16.11 -16.31
CA GLU A 902 21.04 15.85 -15.10
C GLU A 902 20.00 16.97 -14.86
N ILE A 903 18.79 16.57 -14.45
CA ILE A 903 17.68 17.48 -14.09
C ILE A 903 17.48 17.41 -12.58
N ARG A 904 17.47 18.56 -11.91
CA ARG A 904 17.33 18.66 -10.44
C ARG A 904 15.88 18.92 -10.03
N GLN A 905 15.46 18.43 -8.86
CA GLN A 905 14.10 18.73 -8.36
C GLN A 905 13.90 20.23 -8.16
N THR A 906 14.92 20.92 -7.65
CA THR A 906 14.92 22.38 -7.45
C THR A 906 14.80 23.18 -8.75
N GLU A 907 15.01 22.55 -9.92
CA GLU A 907 14.82 23.19 -11.23
C GLU A 907 13.32 23.27 -11.60
N LEU A 908 12.53 22.25 -11.27
CA LEU A 908 11.08 22.23 -11.52
C LEU A 908 10.29 22.82 -10.35
N PHE A 909 10.75 22.59 -9.12
CA PHE A 909 10.08 22.95 -7.87
C PHE A 909 11.04 23.79 -7.00
N PRO A 910 11.26 25.07 -7.33
CA PRO A 910 12.22 25.92 -6.62
C PRO A 910 11.85 26.18 -5.16
N ASP A 911 10.55 26.16 -4.83
CA ASP A 911 10.05 26.41 -3.47
C ASP A 911 9.97 25.14 -2.60
N LYS A 912 10.43 23.99 -3.12
CA LYS A 912 10.44 22.73 -2.38
C LYS A 912 11.69 22.61 -1.53
N ASP A 913 11.52 22.63 -0.22
CA ASP A 913 12.59 22.33 0.74
C ASP A 913 12.90 20.83 0.73
N LEU A 914 14.12 20.47 0.35
CA LEU A 914 14.60 19.09 0.37
C LEU A 914 15.31 18.80 1.69
N ALA A 915 14.96 17.70 2.34
CA ALA A 915 15.62 17.27 3.57
C ALA A 915 17.04 16.73 3.25
N VAL A 916 17.90 16.71 4.27
CA VAL A 916 19.23 16.11 4.15
C VAL A 916 19.07 14.61 3.87
N GLY A 917 19.58 14.16 2.72
CA GLY A 917 19.46 12.78 2.27
C GLY A 917 18.44 12.56 1.13
N ASP A 918 17.59 13.56 0.83
CA ASP A 918 16.66 13.49 -0.29
C ASP A 918 17.39 13.49 -1.64
N VAL A 919 16.89 12.68 -2.58
CA VAL A 919 17.44 12.56 -3.94
C VAL A 919 17.01 13.77 -4.76
N ASN A 920 17.85 14.79 -4.90
CA ASN A 920 17.57 16.00 -5.70
C ASN A 920 17.64 15.79 -7.23
N ILE A 921 17.31 14.60 -7.75
CA ILE A 921 17.45 14.27 -9.18
C ILE A 921 16.13 13.70 -9.68
N ILE A 922 15.68 14.19 -10.83
CA ILE A 922 14.48 13.68 -11.52
C ILE A 922 14.93 12.93 -12.78
N PRO A 923 14.73 11.60 -12.87
CA PRO A 923 14.89 10.91 -14.14
C PRO A 923 13.78 11.35 -15.10
N ALA A 924 14.17 11.82 -16.29
CA ALA A 924 13.23 12.20 -17.34
C ALA A 924 13.09 11.06 -18.35
N LEU A 925 11.84 10.74 -18.71
CA LEU A 925 11.54 9.91 -19.86
C LEU A 925 11.80 10.74 -21.12
N SER A 926 12.92 10.47 -21.78
CA SER A 926 13.28 11.10 -23.04
C SER A 926 12.64 10.35 -24.20
N VAL A 927 11.91 11.07 -25.05
CA VAL A 927 11.30 10.54 -26.27
C VAL A 927 11.92 11.28 -27.45
N ALA A 928 12.77 10.59 -28.20
CA ALA A 928 13.47 11.12 -29.36
C ALA A 928 12.83 10.60 -30.65
N TYR A 929 12.26 11.51 -31.45
CA TYR A 929 11.59 11.19 -32.71
C TYR A 929 12.41 11.65 -33.91
N TYR A 930 12.72 10.73 -34.82
CA TYR A 930 13.52 10.97 -36.03
C TYR A 930 12.67 10.72 -37.28
N PRO A 931 11.85 11.69 -37.72
CA PRO A 931 10.87 11.51 -38.80
C PRO A 931 11.47 11.23 -40.18
N THR A 932 12.78 11.48 -40.35
CA THR A 932 13.51 11.21 -41.59
C THR A 932 14.13 9.82 -41.64
N GLU A 933 14.15 9.08 -40.54
CA GLU A 933 14.76 7.75 -40.44
C GLU A 933 13.67 6.68 -40.34
N LYS A 934 13.93 5.48 -40.89
CA LYS A 934 12.97 4.36 -40.83
C LYS A 934 12.93 3.78 -39.41
N GLY A 935 11.72 3.49 -38.93
CA GLY A 935 11.52 2.74 -37.68
C GLY A 935 11.54 1.22 -37.90
N PRO A 936 11.40 0.43 -36.81
CA PRO A 936 11.32 -1.03 -36.88
C PRO A 936 10.13 -1.52 -37.72
N TYR A 937 10.33 -2.64 -38.41
CA TYR A 937 9.37 -3.30 -39.29
C TYR A 937 8.82 -2.39 -40.40
N ASN A 938 9.65 -1.47 -40.91
CA ASN A 938 9.31 -0.59 -42.04
C ASN A 938 10.03 -1.01 -43.34
N PHE A 939 9.30 -1.73 -44.18
CA PHE A 939 9.76 -2.21 -45.50
C PHE A 939 9.47 -1.24 -46.66
N THR A 940 9.27 0.05 -46.38
CA THR A 940 9.09 1.05 -47.43
C THR A 940 10.35 1.21 -48.28
N THR A 941 10.15 1.37 -49.60
CA THR A 941 11.23 1.68 -50.55
C THR A 941 11.27 3.17 -50.92
N ASP A 942 10.37 3.99 -50.36
CA ASP A 942 10.26 5.43 -50.61
C ASP A 942 11.27 6.24 -49.77
N VAL A 943 12.55 6.05 -50.08
CA VAL A 943 13.69 6.74 -49.47
C VAL A 943 14.53 7.49 -50.50
N ASP A 944 15.34 8.44 -50.05
CA ASP A 944 16.38 9.07 -50.86
C ASP A 944 17.66 8.21 -50.92
N ARG A 945 18.71 8.71 -51.58
CA ARG A 945 19.98 7.98 -51.73
C ARG A 945 20.78 7.85 -50.43
N ASP A 946 20.48 8.68 -49.44
CA ASP A 946 21.14 8.71 -48.13
C ASP A 946 20.37 7.85 -47.10
N GLY A 947 19.26 7.23 -47.51
CA GLY A 947 18.41 6.36 -46.70
C GLY A 947 17.31 7.09 -45.94
N LYS A 948 17.08 8.38 -46.22
CA LYS A 948 16.08 9.17 -45.50
C LYS A 948 14.70 9.07 -46.15
N LEU A 949 13.66 9.07 -45.32
CA LEU A 949 12.27 9.11 -45.74
C LEU A 949 11.96 10.43 -46.47
N ARG A 950 11.35 10.36 -47.67
CA ARG A 950 11.13 11.54 -48.51
C ARG A 950 10.07 12.51 -48.00
N ASN A 951 9.05 11.98 -47.31
CA ASN A 951 7.91 12.75 -46.80
C ASN A 951 7.82 12.63 -45.28
N PRO A 952 8.75 13.23 -44.50
CA PRO A 952 8.80 13.09 -43.05
C PRO A 952 7.54 13.62 -42.35
N GLU A 953 6.87 14.63 -42.91
CA GLU A 953 5.64 15.23 -42.36
C GLU A 953 4.43 14.28 -42.34
N LYS A 954 4.48 13.15 -43.06
CA LYS A 954 3.42 12.13 -43.09
C LYS A 954 3.74 10.89 -42.25
N ARG A 955 4.89 10.88 -41.58
CA ARG A 955 5.36 9.71 -40.81
C ARG A 955 4.93 9.86 -39.35
N TRP A 956 4.89 8.74 -38.66
CA TRP A 956 4.56 8.69 -37.23
C TRP A 956 5.50 7.73 -36.51
N GLY A 957 5.58 7.81 -35.19
CA GLY A 957 6.25 6.84 -34.34
C GLY A 957 5.51 6.82 -33.01
N GLY A 958 5.30 5.63 -32.45
CA GLY A 958 4.53 5.47 -31.22
C GLY A 958 5.12 4.43 -30.29
N MET A 959 4.80 4.59 -29.02
CA MET A 959 5.13 3.68 -27.93
C MET A 959 3.85 3.47 -27.12
N MET A 960 3.56 2.25 -26.69
CA MET A 960 2.36 1.96 -25.91
C MET A 960 2.70 1.20 -24.63
N ARG A 961 1.81 1.30 -23.65
CA ARG A 961 1.95 0.61 -22.37
C ARG A 961 0.59 0.24 -21.80
N SER A 962 0.57 -0.77 -20.93
CA SER A 962 -0.57 -1.05 -20.08
C SER A 962 -0.67 -0.07 -18.89
N ILE A 963 -1.90 0.20 -18.49
CA ILE A 963 -2.29 1.03 -17.35
C ILE A 963 -2.71 0.08 -16.24
N THR A 964 -2.12 0.24 -15.06
CA THR A 964 -2.38 -0.67 -13.93
C THR A 964 -3.75 -0.45 -13.30
N THR A 965 -4.29 0.76 -13.38
CA THR A 965 -5.61 1.13 -12.87
C THR A 965 -6.51 1.47 -14.05
N SER A 966 -7.30 0.50 -14.50
CA SER A 966 -8.11 0.65 -15.73
C SER A 966 -9.43 1.38 -15.54
N ASP A 967 -9.96 1.44 -14.31
CA ASP A 967 -11.19 2.20 -14.02
C ASP A 967 -10.85 3.63 -13.55
N PHE A 968 -10.74 4.55 -14.51
CA PHE A 968 -10.43 5.96 -14.23
C PHE A 968 -11.57 6.70 -13.55
N GLU A 969 -12.83 6.24 -13.69
CA GLU A 969 -13.98 6.86 -13.01
C GLU A 969 -13.90 6.60 -11.51
N THR A 970 -13.75 5.34 -11.11
CA THR A 970 -13.64 4.95 -9.69
C THR A 970 -12.35 5.49 -9.06
N ALA A 971 -11.25 5.52 -9.82
CA ALA A 971 -9.99 6.11 -9.35
C ALA A 971 -9.97 7.66 -9.41
N ASN A 972 -11.01 8.28 -9.96
CA ASN A 972 -11.12 9.73 -10.17
C ASN A 972 -9.88 10.33 -10.87
N VAL A 973 -9.42 9.68 -11.93
CA VAL A 973 -8.33 10.20 -12.78
C VAL A 973 -8.92 11.32 -13.65
N GLN A 974 -8.32 12.51 -13.59
CA GLN A 974 -8.87 13.69 -14.26
C GLN A 974 -7.97 14.29 -15.34
N TYR A 975 -6.65 14.10 -15.22
CA TYR A 975 -5.68 14.79 -16.08
C TYR A 975 -4.50 13.90 -16.45
N ILE A 976 -4.01 14.08 -17.68
CA ILE A 976 -2.63 13.74 -18.05
C ILE A 976 -1.77 14.96 -17.70
N GLU A 977 -0.80 14.80 -16.79
CA GLU A 977 0.11 15.87 -16.38
C GLU A 977 1.54 15.57 -16.83
N ILE A 978 2.15 16.51 -17.57
CA ILE A 978 3.48 16.38 -18.13
C ILE A 978 4.27 17.65 -17.82
N TRP A 979 5.50 17.49 -17.36
CA TRP A 979 6.49 18.57 -17.33
C TRP A 979 7.42 18.40 -18.53
N LEU A 980 7.20 19.22 -19.55
CA LEU A 980 7.95 19.17 -20.81
C LEU A 980 9.07 20.22 -20.79
N MET A 981 10.32 19.76 -20.91
CA MET A 981 11.46 20.65 -21.17
C MET A 981 11.27 21.31 -22.54
N ASP A 982 11.69 22.57 -22.69
CA ASP A 982 11.59 23.27 -23.98
C ASP A 982 12.26 22.52 -25.13
N PRO A 983 11.47 21.94 -26.07
CA PRO A 983 12.04 21.16 -27.16
C PRO A 983 12.73 22.06 -28.21
N PHE A 984 12.52 23.39 -28.14
CA PHE A 984 13.06 24.36 -29.08
C PHE A 984 14.32 25.07 -28.59
N VAL A 985 14.85 24.67 -27.42
CA VAL A 985 16.00 25.34 -26.76
C VAL A 985 17.21 25.60 -27.70
N TYR A 986 17.46 24.70 -28.65
CA TYR A 986 18.55 24.84 -29.63
C TYR A 986 18.14 25.37 -31.01
N ASP A 987 16.85 25.27 -31.38
CA ASP A 987 16.35 25.78 -32.67
C ASP A 987 14.93 26.35 -32.53
N ASN A 988 14.88 27.67 -32.30
CA ASN A 988 13.62 28.42 -32.23
C ASN A 988 12.90 28.57 -33.59
N ARG A 989 13.50 28.12 -34.70
CA ARG A 989 12.88 28.13 -36.05
C ARG A 989 12.32 26.77 -36.43
N HIS A 990 12.43 25.77 -35.55
CA HIS A 990 11.88 24.45 -35.78
C HIS A 990 10.36 24.53 -36.04
N LYS A 991 9.88 23.87 -37.09
CA LYS A 991 8.46 23.92 -37.50
C LYS A 991 7.51 23.19 -36.55
N GLY A 992 8.07 22.36 -35.66
CA GLY A 992 7.29 21.62 -34.69
C GLY A 992 6.70 20.31 -35.21
N GLY A 993 5.74 19.76 -34.48
CA GLY A 993 5.02 18.53 -34.79
C GLY A 993 3.77 18.37 -33.94
N ASP A 994 3.10 17.23 -34.08
CA ASP A 994 1.87 16.90 -33.35
C ASP A 994 2.12 15.66 -32.49
N VAL A 995 1.69 15.70 -31.23
CA VAL A 995 1.72 14.57 -30.30
C VAL A 995 0.28 14.16 -30.01
N TYR A 996 0.01 12.87 -30.12
CA TYR A 996 -1.28 12.29 -29.79
C TYR A 996 -1.14 11.37 -28.59
N PHE A 997 -2.12 11.39 -27.71
CA PHE A 997 -2.27 10.41 -26.64
C PHE A 997 -3.56 9.66 -26.88
N ASP A 998 -3.47 8.33 -27.02
CA ASP A 998 -4.62 7.46 -27.16
C ASP A 998 -4.82 6.71 -25.83
N LEU A 999 -5.92 7.00 -25.13
CA LEU A 999 -6.29 6.35 -23.87
C LEU A 999 -7.53 5.48 -24.06
N GLY A 1000 -7.44 4.20 -23.71
CA GLY A 1000 -8.53 3.25 -23.84
C GLY A 1000 -8.04 1.83 -24.12
N ASN A 1001 -8.79 1.09 -24.93
CA ASN A 1001 -8.35 -0.18 -25.49
C ASN A 1001 -7.61 0.06 -26.80
N VAL A 1002 -6.35 -0.33 -26.83
CA VAL A 1002 -5.44 -0.21 -27.97
C VAL A 1002 -5.03 -1.63 -28.37
N SER A 1003 -4.92 -1.89 -29.68
CA SER A 1003 -4.51 -3.18 -30.19
C SER A 1003 -3.08 -3.50 -29.74
N GLU A 1004 -2.87 -4.69 -29.19
CA GLU A 1004 -1.57 -5.25 -28.84
C GLU A 1004 -0.87 -5.93 -30.03
N ASP A 1005 -1.60 -6.14 -31.13
CA ASP A 1005 -1.10 -6.66 -32.40
C ASP A 1005 -0.20 -5.60 -33.09
N ILE A 1006 1.09 -5.61 -32.75
CA ILE A 1006 2.12 -4.69 -33.24
C ILE A 1006 2.44 -5.02 -34.70
N LEU A 1007 2.51 -6.31 -35.04
CA LEU A 1007 2.73 -6.84 -36.38
C LEU A 1007 1.43 -7.42 -36.93
N LYS A 1008 0.58 -6.57 -37.53
CA LYS A 1008 -0.80 -6.91 -37.91
C LYS A 1008 -0.94 -8.22 -38.68
N ASP A 1009 -1.18 -9.31 -37.96
CA ASP A 1009 -1.48 -10.65 -38.52
C ASP A 1009 -2.45 -11.47 -37.65
N GLY A 1010 -2.87 -10.93 -36.51
CA GLY A 1010 -3.82 -11.56 -35.58
C GLY A 1010 -3.27 -12.78 -34.84
N ARG A 1011 -1.95 -13.02 -34.91
CA ARG A 1011 -1.24 -14.06 -34.17
C ARG A 1011 -0.46 -13.40 -33.03
N LYS A 1012 -0.45 -14.03 -31.86
CA LYS A 1012 0.35 -13.53 -30.74
C LYS A 1012 1.82 -13.90 -30.96
N ALA A 1013 2.68 -12.94 -31.27
CA ALA A 1013 4.12 -13.16 -31.27
C ALA A 1013 4.65 -13.25 -29.83
N PHE A 1014 5.49 -14.24 -29.53
CA PHE A 1014 6.22 -14.35 -28.26
C PHE A 1014 7.50 -15.16 -28.42
N GLU A 1015 8.63 -14.56 -28.08
CA GLU A 1015 9.95 -15.11 -28.35
C GLU A 1015 10.23 -16.44 -27.63
N ASN A 1016 9.76 -16.59 -26.40
CA ASN A 1016 10.01 -17.80 -25.61
C ASN A 1016 9.27 -19.05 -26.11
N GLY A 1017 8.32 -18.88 -27.05
CA GLY A 1017 7.66 -19.97 -27.76
C GLY A 1017 8.41 -20.46 -29.00
N LEU A 1018 9.43 -19.72 -29.44
CA LEU A 1018 10.21 -20.06 -30.63
C LEU A 1018 11.14 -21.25 -30.36
N PRO A 1019 11.56 -21.97 -31.42
CA PRO A 1019 12.44 -23.13 -31.29
C PRO A 1019 13.76 -22.79 -30.57
N ALA A 1020 14.18 -23.65 -29.64
CA ALA A 1020 15.43 -23.48 -28.90
C ALA A 1020 16.71 -23.85 -29.70
N GLY A 1021 16.62 -23.96 -31.02
CA GLY A 1021 17.69 -24.43 -31.89
C GLY A 1021 17.39 -24.18 -33.37
N PRO A 1022 18.29 -24.59 -34.29
CA PRO A 1022 18.17 -24.30 -35.72
C PRO A 1022 17.04 -25.07 -36.43
N ASP A 1023 16.48 -26.10 -35.78
CA ASP A 1023 15.38 -26.88 -36.32
C ASP A 1023 14.06 -26.11 -36.17
N ILE A 1024 13.58 -25.53 -37.28
CA ILE A 1024 12.30 -24.81 -37.34
C ILE A 1024 11.14 -25.81 -37.22
N ARG A 1025 10.54 -25.90 -36.03
CA ARG A 1025 9.38 -26.78 -35.73
C ARG A 1025 8.37 -26.04 -34.85
N HIS A 1026 7.10 -26.43 -34.94
CA HIS A 1026 6.03 -25.84 -34.13
C HIS A 1026 5.92 -24.32 -34.27
N VAL A 1027 6.20 -23.78 -35.46
CA VAL A 1027 5.99 -22.39 -35.83
C VAL A 1027 5.06 -22.31 -37.04
N ASP A 1028 4.30 -21.24 -37.13
CA ASP A 1028 3.53 -20.85 -38.32
C ASP A 1028 4.22 -19.67 -39.00
N THR A 1029 3.92 -19.42 -40.28
CA THR A 1029 4.50 -18.33 -41.07
C THR A 1029 3.43 -17.33 -41.47
N THR A 1030 3.61 -16.08 -41.08
CA THR A 1030 2.74 -14.96 -41.42
C THR A 1030 3.40 -14.08 -42.49
N ARG A 1031 2.82 -12.92 -42.81
CA ARG A 1031 3.45 -11.97 -43.73
C ARG A 1031 4.63 -11.23 -43.10
N TRP A 1032 4.67 -11.17 -41.77
CA TRP A 1032 5.73 -10.52 -40.99
C TRP A 1032 6.84 -11.48 -40.61
N GLY A 1033 6.56 -12.77 -40.45
CA GLY A 1033 7.63 -13.71 -40.13
C GLY A 1033 7.14 -15.03 -39.58
N ARG A 1034 7.76 -15.49 -38.51
CA ARG A 1034 7.47 -16.76 -37.86
C ARG A 1034 6.89 -16.52 -36.48
N VAL A 1035 5.73 -17.11 -36.22
CA VAL A 1035 5.08 -17.04 -34.91
C VAL A 1035 5.02 -18.43 -34.28
N PRO A 1036 5.13 -18.56 -32.95
CA PRO A 1036 4.98 -19.85 -32.29
C PRO A 1036 3.61 -20.48 -32.56
N GLY A 1037 3.59 -21.75 -32.92
CA GLY A 1037 2.37 -22.57 -33.07
C GLY A 1037 1.96 -23.27 -31.77
N VAL A 1038 2.61 -22.95 -30.66
CA VAL A 1038 2.29 -23.43 -29.30
C VAL A 1038 1.59 -22.32 -28.52
N GLN A 1039 0.97 -22.67 -27.40
CA GLN A 1039 0.36 -21.68 -26.51
C GLN A 1039 1.39 -21.18 -25.50
N SER A 1040 1.33 -19.90 -25.15
CA SER A 1040 2.20 -19.34 -24.11
C SER A 1040 1.76 -19.80 -22.72
N ILE A 1041 2.66 -20.46 -21.97
CA ILE A 1041 2.44 -20.96 -20.61
C ILE A 1041 3.24 -20.16 -19.58
N THR A 1042 4.39 -19.61 -19.95
CA THR A 1042 5.22 -18.83 -19.02
C THR A 1042 5.81 -17.66 -19.76
N ASN A 1043 5.74 -16.46 -19.19
CA ASN A 1043 6.39 -15.29 -19.74
C ASN A 1043 7.84 -15.19 -19.22
N GLY A 1044 8.70 -16.02 -19.78
CA GLY A 1044 10.10 -16.11 -19.36
C GLY A 1044 10.84 -17.11 -20.24
N PHE A 1045 12.07 -16.78 -20.56
CA PHE A 1045 12.89 -17.67 -21.34
C PHE A 1045 13.58 -18.76 -20.50
N ASP A 1046 14.13 -19.78 -21.17
CA ASP A 1046 15.03 -20.78 -20.58
C ASP A 1046 16.31 -20.10 -20.01
N ASN A 1047 17.02 -20.72 -19.06
CA ASN A 1047 18.32 -20.22 -18.61
C ASN A 1047 19.48 -20.64 -19.55
N ASN A 1048 19.20 -21.41 -20.60
CA ASN A 1048 20.20 -21.86 -21.58
C ASN A 1048 20.56 -20.77 -22.61
N SER A 1049 21.84 -20.37 -22.63
CA SER A 1049 22.37 -19.38 -23.57
C SER A 1049 22.31 -19.80 -25.04
N GLN A 1050 22.37 -21.11 -25.35
CA GLN A 1050 22.23 -21.58 -26.73
C GLN A 1050 20.80 -21.46 -27.23
N ALA A 1051 19.81 -21.66 -26.36
CA ALA A 1051 18.41 -21.49 -26.70
C ALA A 1051 18.06 -20.02 -26.92
N ARG A 1052 18.55 -19.13 -26.03
CA ARG A 1052 18.32 -17.67 -26.13
C ARG A 1052 18.64 -17.13 -27.52
N ARG A 1053 19.74 -17.56 -28.14
CA ARG A 1053 20.17 -17.08 -29.48
C ARG A 1053 19.16 -17.32 -30.61
N TYR A 1054 18.27 -18.30 -30.47
CA TYR A 1054 17.23 -18.62 -31.46
C TYR A 1054 15.85 -18.14 -31.03
N GLN A 1055 15.72 -17.61 -29.82
CA GLN A 1055 14.47 -17.13 -29.24
C GLN A 1055 14.41 -15.60 -29.17
N ASP A 1056 15.49 -14.94 -28.75
CA ASP A 1056 15.67 -13.48 -28.65
C ASP A 1056 15.94 -12.88 -30.04
N VAL A 1057 14.96 -13.00 -30.93
CA VAL A 1057 15.03 -12.69 -32.38
C VAL A 1057 13.91 -11.75 -32.82
N GLY A 1058 13.35 -10.97 -31.91
CA GLY A 1058 12.35 -9.96 -32.22
C GLY A 1058 10.91 -10.48 -32.37
N LEU A 1059 10.00 -9.55 -32.67
CA LEU A 1059 8.57 -9.84 -32.82
C LEU A 1059 8.26 -10.61 -34.11
N ASP A 1060 9.14 -10.55 -35.11
CA ASP A 1060 8.96 -11.29 -36.35
C ASP A 1060 9.45 -12.75 -36.27
N GLY A 1061 10.12 -13.12 -35.17
CA GLY A 1061 10.57 -14.47 -34.88
C GLY A 1061 11.67 -14.99 -35.80
N MET A 1062 12.45 -14.10 -36.41
CA MET A 1062 13.53 -14.44 -37.33
C MET A 1062 14.78 -13.65 -37.00
N ASN A 1063 15.96 -14.26 -37.15
CA ASN A 1063 17.19 -13.50 -37.09
C ASN A 1063 17.51 -12.85 -38.44
N ASP A 1064 18.46 -11.91 -38.47
CA ASP A 1064 18.96 -11.26 -39.70
C ASP A 1064 19.26 -12.23 -40.87
N GLU A 1065 19.73 -13.45 -40.59
CA GLU A 1065 20.01 -14.46 -41.61
C GLU A 1065 18.74 -14.99 -42.29
N ASP A 1066 17.74 -15.35 -41.50
CA ASP A 1066 16.44 -15.81 -41.96
C ASP A 1066 15.65 -14.68 -42.62
N GLU A 1067 15.71 -13.47 -42.07
CA GLU A 1067 15.08 -12.28 -42.63
C GLU A 1067 15.55 -11.97 -44.05
N ARG A 1068 16.86 -12.08 -44.32
CA ARG A 1068 17.41 -11.87 -45.68
C ARG A 1068 16.80 -12.81 -46.71
N ILE A 1069 16.46 -14.03 -46.30
CA ILE A 1069 15.82 -15.02 -47.16
C ILE A 1069 14.34 -14.69 -47.31
N PHE A 1070 13.65 -14.39 -46.21
CA PHE A 1070 12.22 -14.10 -46.18
C PHE A 1070 11.87 -12.82 -46.96
N TYR A 1071 12.64 -11.75 -46.75
CA TYR A 1071 12.47 -10.44 -47.38
C TYR A 1071 13.30 -10.23 -48.65
N ALA A 1072 13.75 -11.32 -49.31
CA ALA A 1072 14.59 -11.24 -50.51
C ALA A 1072 14.00 -10.37 -51.63
N ALA A 1073 12.66 -10.33 -51.77
CA ALA A 1073 11.97 -9.49 -52.76
C ALA A 1073 12.11 -7.99 -52.47
N TYR A 1074 12.04 -7.59 -51.19
CA TYR A 1074 12.25 -6.22 -50.74
C TYR A 1074 13.73 -5.81 -50.95
N LEU A 1075 14.67 -6.66 -50.56
CA LEU A 1075 16.11 -6.42 -50.76
C LEU A 1075 16.47 -6.29 -52.25
N GLU A 1076 15.92 -7.15 -53.10
CA GLU A 1076 16.13 -7.08 -54.55
C GLU A 1076 15.57 -5.78 -55.15
N THR A 1077 14.45 -5.27 -54.62
CA THR A 1077 13.88 -3.98 -55.03
C THR A 1077 14.82 -2.83 -54.68
N LEU A 1078 15.37 -2.82 -53.46
CA LEU A 1078 16.38 -1.82 -53.06
C LEU A 1078 17.66 -1.94 -53.89
N ARG A 1079 18.13 -3.16 -54.15
CA ARG A 1079 19.32 -3.43 -54.96
C ARG A 1079 19.16 -2.88 -56.37
N ARG A 1080 18.00 -3.07 -57.00
CA ARG A 1080 17.69 -2.55 -58.34
C ARG A 1080 17.58 -1.03 -58.37
N THR A 1081 17.04 -0.43 -57.31
CA THR A 1081 16.74 1.01 -57.26
C THR A 1081 17.98 1.84 -56.92
N PHE A 1082 18.79 1.39 -55.95
CA PHE A 1082 19.91 2.16 -55.40
C PHE A 1082 21.29 1.56 -55.69
N GLY A 1083 21.35 0.27 -56.03
CA GLY A 1083 22.59 -0.48 -56.23
C GLY A 1083 23.10 -1.15 -54.95
N GLU A 1084 23.87 -2.23 -55.12
CA GLU A 1084 24.36 -3.10 -54.04
C GLU A 1084 25.35 -2.41 -53.08
N ASN A 1085 26.13 -1.45 -53.57
CA ASN A 1085 27.06 -0.69 -52.72
C ASN A 1085 26.43 0.54 -52.05
N SER A 1086 25.13 0.78 -52.29
CA SER A 1086 24.44 1.91 -51.67
C SER A 1086 24.36 1.73 -50.14
N LYS A 1087 24.32 2.86 -49.42
CA LYS A 1087 24.10 2.86 -47.96
C LYS A 1087 22.77 2.17 -47.63
N VAL A 1088 21.71 2.54 -48.35
CA VAL A 1088 20.35 2.00 -48.21
C VAL A 1088 20.31 0.47 -48.30
N TYR A 1089 20.94 -0.11 -49.33
CA TYR A 1089 20.97 -1.56 -49.48
C TYR A 1089 21.81 -2.24 -48.40
N ARG A 1090 22.99 -1.69 -48.04
CA ARG A 1090 23.85 -2.29 -47.02
C ARG A 1090 23.23 -2.27 -45.64
N GLU A 1091 22.56 -1.18 -45.26
CA GLU A 1091 21.84 -1.10 -44.00
C GLU A 1091 20.67 -2.08 -43.98
N ALA A 1092 19.84 -2.12 -45.03
CA ALA A 1092 18.75 -3.10 -45.13
C ALA A 1092 19.24 -4.55 -45.26
N TRP A 1093 20.45 -4.80 -45.75
CA TRP A 1093 21.02 -6.16 -45.82
C TRP A 1093 21.53 -6.64 -44.47
N ASN A 1094 22.02 -5.71 -43.65
CA ASN A 1094 22.52 -6.01 -42.31
C ASN A 1094 21.39 -6.15 -41.30
N ASP A 1095 20.30 -5.42 -41.47
CA ASP A 1095 19.14 -5.35 -40.57
C ASP A 1095 17.86 -5.17 -41.42
N PRO A 1096 17.35 -6.25 -42.07
CA PRO A 1096 16.21 -6.16 -42.98
C PRO A 1096 14.92 -5.66 -42.32
N ALA A 1097 14.58 -6.14 -41.13
CA ALA A 1097 13.41 -5.73 -40.36
C ALA A 1097 13.61 -4.41 -39.60
N GLY A 1098 14.85 -4.04 -39.24
CA GLY A 1098 15.12 -2.76 -38.58
C GLY A 1098 14.90 -2.79 -37.05
N ASP A 1099 14.95 -3.96 -36.44
CA ASP A 1099 14.59 -4.23 -35.05
C ASP A 1099 15.76 -4.71 -34.17
N ASN A 1100 16.98 -4.74 -34.72
CA ASN A 1100 18.21 -5.01 -33.97
C ASN A 1100 18.42 -4.10 -32.76
N TYR A 1101 18.77 -4.71 -31.62
CA TYR A 1101 19.13 -4.02 -30.38
C TYR A 1101 20.61 -3.65 -30.29
N HIS A 1102 20.90 -2.50 -29.67
CA HIS A 1102 22.26 -2.15 -29.28
C HIS A 1102 22.35 -1.50 -27.91
N PHE A 1103 23.27 -1.98 -27.06
CA PHE A 1103 23.50 -1.41 -25.73
C PHE A 1103 24.24 -0.07 -25.82
N PHE A 1104 23.78 0.93 -25.06
CA PHE A 1104 24.28 2.30 -25.12
C PHE A 1104 25.77 2.45 -24.72
N ARG A 1105 26.37 1.44 -24.07
CA ARG A 1105 27.80 1.44 -23.67
C ARG A 1105 28.70 0.57 -24.54
N GLY A 1106 28.24 0.10 -25.70
CA GLY A 1106 29.07 -0.73 -26.58
C GLY A 1106 30.47 -0.14 -26.84
N SER A 1107 31.50 -0.99 -26.76
CA SER A 1107 32.90 -0.61 -26.98
C SER A 1107 33.16 -0.13 -28.41
N ASP A 1108 32.34 -0.56 -29.37
CA ASP A 1108 32.28 -0.09 -30.74
C ASP A 1108 31.80 1.37 -30.83
N TYR A 1109 30.74 1.74 -30.08
CA TYR A 1109 30.29 3.14 -29.97
C TYR A 1109 31.35 4.02 -29.31
N ASP A 1110 32.15 3.48 -28.40
CA ASP A 1110 33.29 4.20 -27.81
C ASP A 1110 34.41 4.39 -28.84
N ALA A 1111 34.71 3.39 -29.66
CA ALA A 1111 35.70 3.48 -30.73
C ALA A 1111 35.31 4.46 -31.86
N LEU A 1112 34.00 4.60 -32.11
CA LEU A 1112 33.43 5.56 -33.06
C LEU A 1112 33.19 6.95 -32.46
N GLU A 1113 33.49 7.15 -31.17
CA GLU A 1113 33.21 8.38 -30.41
C GLU A 1113 31.72 8.82 -30.50
N THR A 1114 30.80 7.84 -30.56
CA THR A 1114 29.36 8.08 -30.78
C THR A 1114 28.76 8.99 -29.70
N PRO A 1115 27.96 10.02 -30.07
CA PRO A 1115 27.29 10.90 -29.11
C PRO A 1115 26.21 10.22 -28.26
N VAL A 1116 25.91 10.79 -27.08
CA VAL A 1116 24.94 10.19 -26.13
C VAL A 1116 23.55 9.94 -26.75
N LEU A 1117 22.97 10.90 -27.48
CA LEU A 1117 21.63 10.74 -28.08
C LEU A 1117 21.61 9.63 -29.15
N GLU A 1118 22.69 9.51 -29.93
CA GLU A 1118 22.84 8.49 -30.97
C GLU A 1118 22.96 7.08 -30.37
N ARG A 1119 23.59 6.94 -29.19
CA ARG A 1119 23.75 5.65 -28.49
C ARG A 1119 22.44 4.99 -28.07
N TYR A 1120 21.37 5.78 -27.91
CA TYR A 1120 20.06 5.26 -27.52
C TYR A 1120 19.15 4.94 -28.72
N LYS A 1121 19.55 5.27 -29.96
CA LYS A 1121 18.68 5.07 -31.15
C LYS A 1121 18.26 3.61 -31.35
N GLN A 1122 19.13 2.66 -31.06
CA GLN A 1122 18.86 1.21 -31.22
C GLN A 1122 18.55 0.51 -29.88
N TYR A 1123 18.40 1.27 -28.79
CA TYR A 1123 18.20 0.67 -27.46
C TYR A 1123 16.82 0.01 -27.29
N ASN A 1124 15.84 0.43 -28.10
CA ASN A 1124 14.48 -0.14 -28.09
C ASN A 1124 14.27 -1.28 -29.10
N GLY A 1125 15.34 -1.79 -29.73
CA GLY A 1125 15.28 -2.97 -30.59
C GLY A 1125 14.85 -4.21 -29.81
N THR A 1126 14.28 -5.17 -30.53
CA THR A 1126 13.74 -6.43 -29.98
C THR A 1126 14.70 -7.60 -30.24
N GLU A 1127 15.32 -7.71 -31.41
CA GLU A 1127 16.32 -8.76 -31.65
C GLU A 1127 17.58 -8.51 -30.80
N GLY A 1128 17.91 -9.48 -29.92
CA GLY A 1128 19.13 -9.45 -29.12
C GLY A 1128 19.09 -8.55 -27.88
N ASN A 1129 17.91 -8.15 -27.40
CA ASN A 1129 17.77 -7.21 -26.27
C ASN A 1129 17.83 -7.87 -24.88
N SER A 1130 17.79 -9.21 -24.83
CA SER A 1130 17.77 -10.00 -23.61
C SER A 1130 18.95 -10.99 -23.44
N PRO A 1131 20.20 -10.65 -23.84
CA PRO A 1131 21.32 -11.58 -23.81
C PRO A 1131 21.64 -12.05 -22.38
N THR A 1132 22.01 -13.33 -22.25
CA THR A 1132 22.56 -13.83 -20.98
C THR A 1132 23.93 -13.21 -20.69
N ALA A 1133 24.42 -13.35 -19.46
CA ALA A 1133 25.75 -12.85 -19.09
C ALA A 1133 26.87 -13.42 -19.97
N ASP A 1134 26.75 -14.68 -20.41
CA ASP A 1134 27.72 -15.33 -21.30
C ASP A 1134 27.61 -14.88 -22.77
N MET A 1135 26.47 -14.29 -23.15
CA MET A 1135 26.23 -13.76 -24.49
C MET A 1135 26.59 -12.28 -24.61
N SER A 1136 26.83 -11.59 -23.50
CA SER A 1136 27.20 -10.18 -23.52
C SER A 1136 28.54 -10.00 -24.26
N PRO A 1137 28.61 -9.14 -25.30
CA PRO A 1137 29.86 -8.85 -25.99
C PRO A 1137 30.84 -8.05 -25.12
N GLU A 1138 30.34 -7.48 -24.02
CA GLU A 1138 31.08 -6.64 -23.09
C GLU A 1138 31.39 -7.37 -21.77
N SER A 1139 32.36 -6.85 -21.01
CA SER A 1139 32.71 -7.35 -19.66
C SER A 1139 31.64 -7.15 -18.58
N TYR A 1140 30.50 -6.57 -18.94
CA TYR A 1140 29.38 -6.25 -18.08
C TYR A 1140 28.06 -6.63 -18.78
N PRO A 1141 26.96 -6.86 -18.02
CA PRO A 1141 25.68 -7.22 -18.61
C PRO A 1141 25.17 -6.13 -19.56
N THR A 1142 24.78 -6.55 -20.77
CA THR A 1142 24.30 -5.66 -21.86
C THR A 1142 22.81 -5.77 -22.13
N ALA A 1143 22.09 -6.63 -21.40
CA ALA A 1143 20.65 -6.78 -21.56
C ALA A 1143 19.87 -5.52 -21.20
N ALA A 1144 18.82 -5.22 -21.97
CA ALA A 1144 17.81 -4.22 -21.63
C ALA A 1144 16.69 -4.84 -20.77
N THR A 1145 16.33 -6.09 -21.05
CA THR A 1145 15.30 -6.86 -20.35
C THR A 1145 15.76 -8.30 -20.12
N THR A 1146 15.13 -9.00 -19.19
CA THR A 1146 15.27 -10.46 -19.02
C THR A 1146 14.01 -11.21 -19.46
N LEU A 1147 12.96 -10.47 -19.81
CA LEU A 1147 11.68 -10.99 -20.29
C LEU A 1147 11.71 -11.05 -21.82
N PRO A 1148 11.07 -12.05 -22.43
CA PRO A 1148 10.87 -12.09 -23.87
C PRO A 1148 10.01 -10.93 -24.34
N ASP A 1149 10.20 -10.51 -25.58
CA ASP A 1149 9.23 -9.66 -26.26
C ASP A 1149 8.01 -10.47 -26.68
N VAL A 1150 6.84 -9.91 -26.39
CA VAL A 1150 5.54 -10.54 -26.57
C VAL A 1150 4.47 -9.49 -26.88
N GLU A 1151 3.55 -9.84 -27.78
CA GLU A 1151 2.33 -9.08 -28.08
C GLU A 1151 1.21 -9.40 -27.07
N ASP A 1152 1.55 -9.25 -25.78
CA ASP A 1152 0.67 -9.35 -24.59
C ASP A 1152 1.27 -8.36 -23.56
N ILE A 1153 0.82 -7.11 -23.63
CA ILE A 1153 1.42 -5.97 -22.91
C ILE A 1153 0.78 -5.81 -21.53
N ASN A 1154 -0.48 -6.22 -21.38
CA ASN A 1154 -1.18 -6.22 -20.09
C ASN A 1154 -0.94 -7.49 -19.25
N GLY A 1155 -0.36 -8.55 -19.83
CA GLY A 1155 -0.01 -9.80 -19.16
C GLY A 1155 -1.22 -10.72 -18.90
N ASP A 1156 -2.27 -10.61 -19.70
CA ASP A 1156 -3.51 -11.38 -19.55
C ASP A 1156 -3.49 -12.74 -20.28
N ASN A 1157 -2.37 -13.05 -20.95
CA ASN A 1157 -2.10 -14.23 -21.75
C ASN A 1157 -2.91 -14.34 -23.05
N THR A 1158 -3.64 -13.29 -23.46
CA THR A 1158 -4.39 -13.18 -24.71
C THR A 1158 -3.83 -12.04 -25.56
N LEU A 1159 -4.05 -12.07 -26.87
CA LEU A 1159 -3.78 -10.94 -27.76
C LEU A 1159 -5.06 -10.09 -27.88
N ASN A 1160 -5.05 -8.87 -27.33
CA ASN A 1160 -6.15 -7.93 -27.53
C ASN A 1160 -5.98 -7.18 -28.86
N GLU A 1161 -6.91 -7.37 -29.80
CA GLU A 1161 -6.91 -6.67 -31.10
C GLU A 1161 -7.93 -5.52 -31.16
N THR A 1162 -8.61 -5.24 -30.05
CA THR A 1162 -9.70 -4.26 -30.00
C THR A 1162 -9.14 -2.84 -29.97
N GLU A 1163 -9.62 -1.98 -30.88
CA GLU A 1163 -9.30 -0.55 -30.90
C GLU A 1163 -10.54 0.25 -30.50
N ALA A 1164 -10.52 0.82 -29.30
CA ALA A 1164 -11.52 1.72 -28.77
C ALA A 1164 -10.87 2.69 -27.77
N PHE A 1165 -10.62 3.93 -28.19
CA PHE A 1165 -9.83 4.90 -27.39
C PHE A 1165 -10.32 6.33 -27.60
N PHE A 1166 -10.00 7.18 -26.63
CA PHE A 1166 -10.08 8.63 -26.72
C PHE A 1166 -8.74 9.20 -27.16
N ARG A 1167 -8.76 10.09 -28.14
CA ARG A 1167 -7.57 10.78 -28.62
C ARG A 1167 -7.47 12.19 -28.07
N TYR A 1168 -6.29 12.53 -27.57
CA TYR A 1168 -5.93 13.87 -27.14
C TYR A 1168 -4.80 14.40 -28.02
N HIS A 1169 -4.90 15.65 -28.46
CA HIS A 1169 -3.95 16.26 -29.39
C HIS A 1169 -3.18 17.41 -28.73
N LEU A 1170 -1.86 17.34 -28.78
CA LEU A 1170 -0.93 18.35 -28.27
C LEU A 1170 -0.08 18.89 -29.44
N GLU A 1171 -0.16 20.20 -29.67
CA GLU A 1171 0.58 20.88 -30.74
C GLU A 1171 1.98 21.32 -30.26
N LEU A 1172 3.06 20.69 -30.72
CA LEU A 1172 4.42 21.14 -30.39
C LEU A 1172 4.90 22.17 -31.40
N ARG A 1173 4.51 23.45 -31.25
CA ARG A 1173 4.92 24.56 -32.12
C ARG A 1173 5.35 25.76 -31.29
N PRO A 1174 6.46 26.47 -31.60
CA PRO A 1174 6.96 27.58 -30.77
C PRO A 1174 5.89 28.66 -30.46
N GLU A 1175 5.01 28.95 -31.42
CA GLU A 1175 3.93 29.93 -31.27
C GLU A 1175 2.79 29.51 -30.32
N LYS A 1176 2.62 28.20 -30.10
CA LYS A 1176 1.61 27.56 -29.24
C LYS A 1176 2.12 27.30 -27.82
N MET A 1177 3.42 27.44 -27.56
CA MET A 1177 4.02 27.19 -26.24
C MET A 1177 3.81 28.38 -25.27
N LYS A 1178 2.56 28.69 -24.94
CA LYS A 1178 2.17 29.80 -24.06
C LYS A 1178 1.15 29.35 -23.02
N VAL A 1179 1.23 29.92 -21.80
CA VAL A 1179 0.24 29.66 -20.73
C VAL A 1179 -1.17 30.02 -21.21
N GLY A 1180 -2.11 29.09 -21.02
CA GLY A 1180 -3.52 29.23 -21.40
C GLY A 1180 -3.86 28.69 -22.80
N GLU A 1181 -2.86 28.34 -23.62
CA GLU A 1181 -3.05 27.63 -24.89
C GLU A 1181 -2.45 26.22 -24.80
N ASN A 1182 -2.90 25.30 -25.67
CA ASN A 1182 -2.31 23.96 -25.82
C ASN A 1182 -2.14 23.20 -24.48
N PHE A 1183 -3.12 23.34 -23.58
CA PHE A 1183 -3.13 22.74 -22.24
C PHE A 1183 -1.99 23.16 -21.29
N ILE A 1184 -1.24 24.21 -21.60
CA ILE A 1184 -0.15 24.71 -20.75
C ILE A 1184 -0.72 25.53 -19.60
N THR A 1185 -0.54 25.06 -18.37
CA THR A 1185 -1.02 25.73 -17.15
C THR A 1185 0.02 26.63 -16.51
N ASN A 1186 1.30 26.30 -16.66
CA ASN A 1186 2.40 27.06 -16.07
C ASN A 1186 3.68 26.93 -16.91
N ILE A 1187 4.57 27.91 -16.80
CA ILE A 1187 5.93 27.87 -17.35
C ILE A 1187 6.90 28.23 -16.23
N THR A 1188 7.73 27.26 -15.84
CA THR A 1188 8.83 27.50 -14.89
C THR A 1188 10.11 27.79 -15.70
N THR A 1189 10.74 28.92 -15.45
CA THR A 1189 12.03 29.27 -16.06
C THR A 1189 13.12 29.16 -15.00
N SER A 1190 14.15 28.37 -15.29
CA SER A 1190 15.20 28.06 -14.33
C SER A 1190 16.57 28.38 -14.93
N SER A 1191 17.42 29.02 -14.12
CA SER A 1191 18.80 29.33 -14.45
C SER A 1191 19.68 28.20 -13.96
N VAL A 1192 20.37 27.51 -14.87
CA VAL A 1192 21.11 26.27 -14.56
C VAL A 1192 22.59 26.47 -14.88
N GLU A 1193 23.44 26.18 -13.91
CA GLU A 1193 24.89 26.10 -14.11
C GLU A 1193 25.25 24.75 -14.75
N LEU A 1194 25.80 24.81 -15.97
CA LEU A 1194 26.13 23.65 -16.79
C LEU A 1194 27.56 23.14 -16.52
N PRO A 1195 27.87 21.86 -16.81
CA PRO A 1195 29.22 21.30 -16.62
C PRO A 1195 30.36 22.00 -17.36
N ASN A 1196 30.08 22.71 -18.46
CA ASN A 1196 31.05 23.54 -19.18
C ASN A 1196 31.35 24.89 -18.46
N GLY A 1197 30.59 25.22 -17.41
CA GLY A 1197 30.71 26.45 -16.63
C GLY A 1197 29.88 27.62 -17.16
N SER A 1198 29.08 27.44 -18.22
CA SER A 1198 28.08 28.42 -18.62
C SER A 1198 26.84 28.34 -17.71
N THR A 1199 26.11 29.44 -17.63
CA THR A 1199 24.78 29.47 -17.02
C THR A 1199 23.78 29.74 -18.12
N GLU A 1200 22.83 28.83 -18.31
CA GLU A 1200 21.81 28.92 -19.35
C GLU A 1200 20.42 28.90 -18.73
N GLU A 1201 19.48 29.60 -19.36
CA GLU A 1201 18.07 29.58 -18.97
C GLU A 1201 17.34 28.49 -19.74
N ILE A 1202 16.56 27.69 -19.03
CA ILE A 1202 15.70 26.66 -19.60
C ILE A 1202 14.26 26.84 -19.12
N LYS A 1203 13.32 26.57 -20.01
CA LYS A 1203 11.89 26.60 -19.70
C LYS A 1203 11.35 25.18 -19.55
N TRP A 1204 10.45 25.04 -18.58
CA TRP A 1204 9.66 23.85 -18.33
C TRP A 1204 8.18 24.20 -18.47
N TYR A 1205 7.51 23.58 -19.43
CA TYR A 1205 6.08 23.75 -19.68
C TYR A 1205 5.32 22.70 -18.85
N GLN A 1206 4.46 23.15 -17.95
CA GLN A 1206 3.50 22.28 -17.27
C GLN A 1206 2.28 22.12 -18.16
N ILE A 1207 2.11 20.94 -18.71
CA ILE A 1207 0.99 20.57 -19.57
C ILE A 1207 0.02 19.74 -18.75
N LYS A 1208 -1.26 20.12 -18.76
CA LYS A 1208 -2.32 19.44 -18.01
C LYS A 1208 -3.53 19.25 -18.91
N ILE A 1209 -3.63 18.07 -19.52
CA ILE A 1209 -4.70 17.72 -20.46
C ILE A 1209 -5.86 17.10 -19.66
N PRO A 1210 -7.04 17.73 -19.59
CA PRO A 1210 -8.21 17.13 -18.94
C PRO A 1210 -8.78 15.99 -19.78
N LEU A 1211 -9.11 14.86 -19.16
CA LEU A 1211 -9.69 13.70 -19.88
C LEU A 1211 -11.05 14.00 -20.53
N SER A 1212 -11.74 15.05 -20.10
CA SER A 1212 -12.97 15.52 -20.73
C SER A 1212 -12.76 16.27 -22.06
N ALA A 1213 -11.53 16.66 -22.41
CA ALA A 1213 -11.22 17.44 -23.62
C ALA A 1213 -10.61 16.60 -24.75
N HIS A 1214 -11.07 15.36 -24.93
CA HIS A 1214 -10.68 14.53 -26.07
C HIS A 1214 -11.16 15.18 -27.39
N GLU A 1215 -10.34 15.06 -28.44
CA GLU A 1215 -10.64 15.59 -29.77
C GLU A 1215 -11.63 14.68 -30.52
N SER A 1216 -11.43 13.37 -30.39
CA SER A 1216 -12.23 12.34 -31.06
C SER A 1216 -12.22 11.02 -30.29
N ASP A 1217 -13.28 10.25 -30.45
CA ASP A 1217 -13.41 8.87 -30.00
C ASP A 1217 -13.34 7.89 -31.20
N TYR A 1218 -12.72 6.73 -30.99
CA TYR A 1218 -12.70 5.62 -31.94
C TYR A 1218 -13.31 4.36 -31.30
N GLY A 1219 -13.87 3.45 -32.09
CA GLY A 1219 -14.34 2.14 -31.60
C GLY A 1219 -15.63 2.14 -30.76
N LYS A 1220 -16.41 3.24 -30.77
CA LYS A 1220 -17.61 3.42 -29.91
C LYS A 1220 -17.31 3.32 -28.42
N ILE A 1221 -16.11 3.71 -27.99
CA ILE A 1221 -15.85 3.98 -26.58
C ILE A 1221 -16.81 5.06 -26.09
N SER A 1222 -17.36 4.89 -24.89
CA SER A 1222 -18.34 5.83 -24.35
C SER A 1222 -17.86 6.59 -23.12
N ARG A 1223 -16.78 6.11 -22.47
CA ARG A 1223 -16.23 6.64 -21.21
C ARG A 1223 -14.89 5.98 -20.86
N CYS A 1224 -14.17 6.57 -19.89
CA CYS A 1224 -12.87 6.12 -19.37
C CYS A 1224 -12.97 5.05 -18.26
N GLY A 1225 -14.01 4.22 -18.26
CA GLY A 1225 -14.25 3.23 -17.19
C GLY A 1225 -13.44 1.94 -17.33
N ASP A 1226 -12.84 1.70 -18.49
CA ASP A 1226 -12.14 0.45 -18.85
C ASP A 1226 -10.89 0.76 -19.70
N ASP A 1227 -10.12 1.77 -19.31
CA ASP A 1227 -8.93 2.23 -20.06
C ASP A 1227 -7.72 1.36 -19.73
N GLN A 1228 -7.37 0.43 -20.62
CA GLN A 1228 -6.29 -0.54 -20.38
C GLN A 1228 -4.92 -0.06 -20.85
N PHE A 1229 -4.87 0.82 -21.85
CA PHE A 1229 -3.65 1.20 -22.52
C PHE A 1229 -3.53 2.71 -22.70
N CYS A 1230 -2.28 3.16 -22.71
CA CYS A 1230 -1.89 4.46 -23.24
C CYS A 1230 -0.95 4.21 -24.42
N ARG A 1231 -1.27 4.78 -25.58
CA ARG A 1231 -0.43 4.82 -26.77
C ARG A 1231 -0.04 6.25 -27.12
#